data_AF-A0A7N0TXB7-F1
#
_entry.id   AF-A0A7N0TXB7-F1
#
_cell.length_a   1.000
_cell.length_b   1.000
_cell.length_c   1.000
_cell.angle_alpha   90.00
_cell.angle_beta   90.00
_cell.angle_gamma   90.00
#
_symmetry.space_group_name_H-M   'P 1'
#
loop_
_entity.id
_entity.type
_entity.pdbx_description
1 polymer ?
#
loop_
_entity_poly.entity_id
_entity_poly.type
_entity_poly.pdbx_seq_one_letter_code
_entity_poly.pdbx_strand_id
1 'polypeptide(L)'
;MPNAIYDAGPSLALDVYRRYDAGHLTDNLLRYKGDVYDRLWRELLNSYMDCVGLCVNITSSSAVDVLNSDDLYRPPPELLRTATRAPNKTFQLGFHIQVSSYVSRTEPMHVYFHFAEIEKLKAGQRREMFISSGGKNLHESFTLDYLVPLTIGPIELPIVMGVIQFSIESQKLSGLPPIVNGIEIFRVLELAQGVLTDSQDVDAIMNIKEMYNLSRKWRGDPCVNSSWEGVSCSTSRIPRIIMLNLNSSGLTGVIAAPISNLTAIQYLDLSNNYLTGPIPEFLASSTSLKFLNLAGNNLTGSVPKALLQKSISGALTLRLDNNTNLCSLDSCEGKDKKWPIIPVVTSAAVFMLLVIALVIWGALQISAMKKMDSFKSKSQKFTQSQITSITENFKTVIGEGGFGKVYLGTLANGLKVAVKLLSSESKQGAREFSQEIKLLMRVHHGNVVSLVGYCSDPKSMALVYEYMPNGNLKDHLSGHYEGVVLSWQDRIQIAVHAAQGLDYLHNSCVPRIIHCDLKTSNILLDENKQAKLADFGLSKAFKLEDATHVTATTGAGTPGYIDPVCEESPKFSRRSDMYSFGVILLELVTGKPALIGGIHGISLLDWVLPQYNNGEIPSIVDERLHGNYSIDGAQNLLMIAISCLNSNAYERPGINEVLAELKQCLGKENIQSGTSSCSKPKCNSAGSSHVSLEAEISQLSAR
;
A
#
# COMPACT_ATOMS: atom_id res chain seq x y z
N MET A 1 14.18 4.62 -12.27
CA MET A 1 15.53 5.22 -12.32
C MET A 1 15.35 6.73 -12.26
N PRO A 2 16.29 7.55 -11.73
CA PRO A 2 16.14 8.99 -11.88
C PRO A 2 16.15 9.31 -13.38
N ASN A 3 15.04 9.83 -13.90
CA ASN A 3 14.87 10.28 -15.29
C ASN A 3 15.68 11.57 -15.52
N ALA A 4 17.01 11.53 -15.37
CA ALA A 4 17.85 12.71 -15.60
C ALA A 4 17.89 13.16 -17.07
N ILE A 5 17.28 12.41 -17.99
CA ILE A 5 17.30 12.64 -19.44
C ILE A 5 16.05 13.41 -19.90
N TYR A 6 14.93 13.26 -19.17
CA TYR A 6 13.68 13.93 -19.48
C TYR A 6 13.53 15.09 -18.50
N ASP A 7 13.82 16.29 -18.96
CA ASP A 7 13.68 17.49 -18.14
C ASP A 7 12.21 17.91 -18.07
N ALA A 8 11.69 18.01 -16.84
CA ALA A 8 10.35 18.49 -16.57
C ALA A 8 10.35 19.98 -16.19
N GLY A 9 11.52 20.54 -15.84
CA GLY A 9 11.66 21.81 -15.13
C GLY A 9 11.66 21.66 -13.61
N PRO A 10 12.03 22.73 -12.87
CA PRO A 10 12.35 22.67 -11.44
C PRO A 10 11.15 22.42 -10.50
N SER A 11 9.92 22.54 -11.00
CA SER A 11 8.68 22.39 -10.22
C SER A 11 7.71 21.35 -10.80
N LEU A 12 8.20 20.49 -11.68
CA LEU A 12 7.38 19.51 -12.38
C LEU A 12 8.04 18.13 -12.27
N ALA A 13 7.23 17.08 -12.28
CA ALA A 13 7.69 15.70 -12.40
C ALA A 13 7.02 15.04 -13.59
N LEU A 14 7.76 14.16 -14.28
CA LEU A 14 7.23 13.34 -15.36
C LEU A 14 6.96 11.93 -14.86
N ASP A 15 5.69 11.54 -14.89
CA ASP A 15 5.27 10.16 -14.66
C ASP A 15 4.99 9.46 -16.00
N VAL A 16 5.44 8.21 -16.14
CA VAL A 16 5.32 7.49 -17.40
C VAL A 16 3.87 7.05 -17.58
N TYR A 17 3.18 7.62 -18.56
CA TYR A 17 1.86 7.15 -18.94
C TYR A 17 1.96 5.83 -19.72
N ARG A 18 2.62 5.87 -20.89
CA ARG A 18 2.79 4.73 -21.78
C ARG A 18 4.01 4.88 -22.68
N ARG A 19 4.54 3.73 -23.13
CA ARG A 19 5.56 3.64 -24.18
C ARG A 19 5.10 2.65 -25.22
N TYR A 20 5.11 3.07 -26.47
CA TYR A 20 4.61 2.31 -27.60
C TYR A 20 5.74 1.99 -28.58
N ASP A 21 5.83 0.71 -28.92
CA ASP A 21 6.55 0.21 -30.09
C ASP A 21 5.59 0.23 -31.27
N ALA A 22 5.91 1.01 -32.30
CA ALA A 22 5.07 1.09 -33.48
C ALA A 22 5.32 -0.10 -34.43
N GLY A 23 6.54 -0.61 -34.50
CA GLY A 23 6.96 -1.53 -35.55
C GLY A 23 6.66 -3.01 -35.30
N HIS A 24 6.46 -3.45 -34.05
CA HIS A 24 6.18 -4.85 -33.70
C HIS A 24 4.72 -5.09 -33.27
N LEU A 25 4.11 -6.12 -33.85
CA LEU A 25 2.77 -6.64 -33.47
C LEU A 25 2.96 -7.89 -32.60
N THR A 26 3.03 -7.72 -31.29
CA THR A 26 3.03 -8.84 -30.34
C THR A 26 2.22 -8.46 -29.10
N ASP A 27 1.34 -9.36 -28.64
CA ASP A 27 0.50 -9.21 -27.43
C ASP A 27 1.28 -9.10 -26.08
N ASN A 28 2.60 -8.97 -26.11
CA ASN A 28 3.46 -9.02 -24.92
C ASN A 28 4.10 -7.65 -24.60
N LEU A 29 4.32 -7.43 -23.30
CA LEU A 29 5.18 -6.36 -22.81
C LEU A 29 6.63 -6.64 -23.22
N LEU A 30 7.26 -5.72 -23.94
CA LEU A 30 8.61 -5.88 -24.49
C LEU A 30 9.65 -5.19 -23.61
N ARG A 31 10.77 -5.88 -23.42
CA ARG A 31 11.97 -5.35 -22.77
C ARG A 31 13.16 -5.67 -23.66
N TYR A 32 13.78 -4.64 -24.22
CA TYR A 32 14.89 -4.79 -25.14
C TYR A 32 16.21 -4.97 -24.40
N LYS A 33 16.98 -6.00 -24.75
CA LYS A 33 18.28 -6.26 -24.14
C LYS A 33 19.27 -5.11 -24.38
N GLY A 34 19.16 -4.41 -25.51
CA GLY A 34 19.95 -3.24 -25.86
C GLY A 34 19.49 -1.92 -25.22
N ASP A 35 18.43 -1.91 -24.40
CA ASP A 35 17.96 -0.69 -23.75
C ASP A 35 18.80 -0.37 -22.51
N VAL A 36 19.64 0.66 -22.62
CA VAL A 36 20.48 1.16 -21.51
C VAL A 36 19.68 1.64 -20.30
N TYR A 37 18.41 1.97 -20.48
CA TYR A 37 17.50 2.40 -19.41
C TYR A 37 16.48 1.33 -19.02
N ASP A 38 16.56 0.13 -19.61
CA ASP A 38 15.70 -1.01 -19.29
C ASP A 38 14.20 -0.66 -19.36
N ARG A 39 13.79 0.17 -20.34
CA ARG A 39 12.41 0.62 -20.49
C ARG A 39 11.52 -0.54 -20.95
N LEU A 40 10.27 -0.47 -20.52
CA LEU A 40 9.21 -1.39 -20.92
C LEU A 40 8.38 -0.76 -22.02
N TRP A 41 8.24 -1.47 -23.13
CA TRP A 41 7.51 -1.06 -24.34
C TRP A 41 6.28 -1.95 -24.54
N ARG A 42 5.25 -1.41 -25.17
CA ARG A 42 4.03 -2.15 -25.55
C ARG A 42 3.75 -1.96 -27.02
N GLU A 43 3.09 -2.93 -27.64
CA GLU A 43 2.58 -2.76 -29.00
C GLU A 43 1.66 -1.55 -29.11
N LEU A 44 1.84 -0.77 -30.17
CA LEU A 44 0.89 0.23 -30.62
C LEU A 44 -0.23 -0.44 -31.41
N LEU A 45 -1.32 -0.80 -30.73
CA LEU A 45 -2.43 -1.51 -31.35
C LEU A 45 -2.99 -0.76 -32.55
N ASN A 46 -3.29 -1.49 -33.63
CA ASN A 46 -3.91 -0.95 -34.83
C ASN A 46 -5.19 -0.15 -34.53
N SER A 47 -5.95 -0.51 -33.49
CA SER A 47 -7.16 0.21 -33.06
C SER A 47 -6.92 1.66 -32.65
N TYR A 48 -5.68 2.04 -32.36
CA TYR A 48 -5.30 3.42 -32.02
C TYR A 48 -4.86 4.22 -33.24
N MET A 49 -4.79 3.64 -34.43
CA MET A 49 -4.31 4.31 -35.65
C MET A 49 -5.42 4.49 -36.66
N ASP A 50 -5.43 5.63 -37.36
CA ASP A 50 -6.41 5.92 -38.43
C ASP A 50 -6.26 5.00 -39.66
N CYS A 51 -5.12 4.32 -39.78
CA CYS A 51 -4.79 3.43 -40.88
C CYS A 51 -5.06 1.94 -40.58
N VAL A 52 -6.05 1.61 -39.73
CA VAL A 52 -6.37 0.22 -39.35
C VAL A 52 -6.40 -0.69 -40.58
N GLY A 53 -5.53 -1.70 -40.62
CA GLY A 53 -5.45 -2.67 -41.73
C GLY A 53 -4.81 -2.17 -43.04
N LEU A 54 -4.40 -0.90 -43.11
CA LEU A 54 -3.73 -0.30 -44.26
C LEU A 54 -2.25 0.02 -43.99
N CYS A 55 -1.89 0.30 -42.73
CA CYS A 55 -0.52 0.58 -42.35
C CYS A 55 0.43 -0.58 -42.62
N VAL A 56 1.68 -0.25 -42.96
CA VAL A 56 2.70 -1.23 -43.34
C VAL A 56 3.81 -1.21 -42.30
N ASN A 57 4.02 -2.34 -41.64
CA ASN A 57 5.17 -2.50 -40.75
C ASN A 57 6.41 -2.81 -41.59
N ILE A 58 7.47 -2.05 -41.35
CA ILE A 58 8.75 -2.16 -42.04
C ILE A 58 9.84 -2.52 -41.04
N THR A 59 10.82 -3.30 -41.47
CA THR A 59 11.91 -3.82 -40.64
C THR A 59 13.22 -3.76 -41.41
N SER A 60 14.32 -3.40 -40.73
CA SER A 60 15.66 -3.41 -41.29
C SER A 60 16.56 -4.47 -40.64
N SER A 61 17.38 -5.11 -41.48
CA SER A 61 18.44 -6.03 -41.04
C SER A 61 19.69 -5.31 -40.54
N SER A 62 19.86 -4.04 -40.91
CA SER A 62 20.98 -3.19 -40.49
C SER A 62 20.77 -2.66 -39.06
N ALA A 63 21.87 -2.50 -38.32
CA ALA A 63 21.83 -1.87 -37.00
C ALA A 63 21.67 -0.35 -37.12
N VAL A 64 20.88 0.24 -36.23
CA VAL A 64 20.76 1.69 -36.06
C VAL A 64 21.87 2.14 -35.10
N ASP A 65 22.62 3.18 -35.45
CA ASP A 65 23.79 3.62 -34.68
C ASP A 65 23.39 4.52 -33.50
N VAL A 66 22.89 3.90 -32.43
CA VAL A 66 22.47 4.61 -31.20
C VAL A 66 23.65 4.99 -30.31
N LEU A 67 24.77 4.26 -30.36
CA LEU A 67 25.90 4.48 -29.46
C LEU A 67 26.74 5.69 -29.85
N ASN A 68 26.83 5.99 -31.15
CA ASN A 68 27.57 7.15 -31.65
C ASN A 68 26.66 8.31 -32.07
N SER A 69 25.35 8.22 -31.84
CA SER A 69 24.42 9.31 -32.15
C SER A 69 24.38 10.37 -31.08
N ASP A 70 24.10 11.61 -31.48
CA ASP A 70 23.84 12.74 -30.58
C ASP A 70 22.46 12.69 -29.90
N ASP A 71 21.66 11.64 -30.12
CA ASP A 71 20.36 11.47 -29.47
C ASP A 71 20.52 11.15 -27.97
N LEU A 72 20.19 12.14 -27.13
CA LEU A 72 20.30 12.08 -25.68
C LEU A 72 19.39 11.01 -25.04
N TYR A 73 18.27 10.68 -25.69
CA TYR A 73 17.24 9.77 -25.16
C TYR A 73 17.56 8.29 -25.41
N ARG A 74 18.54 8.01 -26.29
CA ARG A 74 19.11 6.69 -26.58
C ARG A 74 18.05 5.59 -26.69
N PRO A 75 17.03 5.70 -27.56
CA PRO A 75 16.02 4.66 -27.75
C PRO A 75 16.67 3.32 -28.13
N PRO A 76 16.09 2.16 -27.77
CA PRO A 76 16.71 0.86 -28.02
C PRO A 76 16.97 0.63 -29.52
N PRO A 77 18.14 0.13 -29.93
CA PRO A 77 18.41 -0.16 -31.34
C PRO A 77 17.40 -1.12 -31.94
N GLU A 78 16.93 -2.11 -31.18
CA GLU A 78 15.94 -3.08 -31.62
C GLU A 78 14.57 -2.45 -31.92
N LEU A 79 14.14 -1.47 -31.11
CA LEU A 79 12.94 -0.68 -31.36
C LEU A 79 13.07 0.12 -32.66
N LEU A 80 14.20 0.81 -32.84
CA LEU A 80 14.44 1.67 -34.01
C LEU A 80 14.64 0.89 -35.32
N ARG A 81 14.83 -0.43 -35.26
CA ARG A 81 14.94 -1.27 -36.47
C ARG A 81 13.61 -1.60 -37.11
N THR A 82 12.51 -1.26 -36.44
CA THR A 82 11.15 -1.44 -36.94
C THR A 82 10.38 -0.14 -36.92
N ALA A 83 9.44 0.03 -37.85
CA ALA A 83 8.58 1.20 -37.89
C ALA A 83 7.23 0.88 -38.52
N THR A 84 6.22 1.67 -38.16
CA THR A 84 4.96 1.75 -38.93
C THR A 84 5.09 2.79 -40.00
N ARG A 85 4.73 2.44 -41.23
CA ARG A 85 4.73 3.33 -42.39
C ARG A 85 3.31 3.55 -42.92
N ALA A 86 3.02 4.78 -43.32
CA ALA A 86 1.78 5.09 -44.00
C ALA A 86 1.67 4.35 -45.35
N PRO A 87 0.46 4.02 -45.83
CA PRO A 87 0.27 3.34 -47.10
C PRO A 87 0.82 4.11 -48.30
N ASN A 88 0.77 5.44 -48.25
CA ASN A 88 1.23 6.34 -49.30
C ASN A 88 1.52 7.74 -48.74
N LYS A 89 2.15 8.61 -49.55
CA LYS A 89 2.53 9.98 -49.17
C LYS A 89 1.37 10.92 -48.81
N THR A 90 0.16 10.63 -49.29
CA THR A 90 -1.04 11.45 -49.00
C THR A 90 -1.77 11.01 -47.75
N PHE A 91 -1.37 9.87 -47.16
CA PHE A 91 -2.00 9.34 -45.96
C PHE A 91 -1.22 9.80 -44.73
N GLN A 92 -1.94 10.37 -43.75
CA GLN A 92 -1.37 10.75 -42.46
C GLN A 92 -1.36 9.55 -41.51
N LEU A 93 -0.29 9.39 -40.73
CA LEU A 93 -0.31 8.47 -39.59
C LEU A 93 -1.00 9.17 -38.42
N GLY A 94 -2.33 9.06 -38.35
CA GLY A 94 -3.13 9.59 -37.26
C GLY A 94 -3.27 8.60 -36.11
N PHE A 95 -3.21 9.11 -34.87
CA PHE A 95 -3.27 8.33 -33.65
C PHE A 95 -4.35 8.88 -32.70
N HIS A 96 -5.16 7.99 -32.13
CA HIS A 96 -6.23 8.28 -31.17
C HIS A 96 -6.08 7.38 -29.95
N ILE A 97 -5.32 7.85 -28.97
CA ILE A 97 -5.01 7.08 -27.77
C ILE A 97 -6.01 7.48 -26.68
N GLN A 98 -6.91 6.55 -26.34
CA GLN A 98 -7.87 6.74 -25.25
C GLN A 98 -7.13 6.78 -23.91
N VAL A 99 -7.30 7.87 -23.18
CA VAL A 99 -6.76 8.05 -21.83
C VAL A 99 -7.76 7.46 -20.84
N SER A 100 -7.27 6.63 -19.92
CA SER A 100 -8.12 6.01 -18.89
C SER A 100 -8.83 7.07 -18.05
N SER A 101 -10.07 6.77 -17.62
CA SER A 101 -10.91 7.65 -16.79
C SER A 101 -10.30 8.06 -15.44
N TYR A 102 -9.22 7.40 -15.00
CA TYR A 102 -8.46 7.70 -13.79
C TYR A 102 -7.46 8.85 -13.93
N VAL A 103 -7.19 9.34 -15.15
CA VAL A 103 -6.37 10.55 -15.37
C VAL A 103 -7.32 11.74 -15.30
N SER A 104 -7.01 12.74 -14.45
CA SER A 104 -7.81 13.95 -14.36
C SER A 104 -7.91 14.61 -15.75
N ARG A 105 -9.08 15.15 -16.12
CA ARG A 105 -9.37 15.63 -17.49
C ARG A 105 -8.53 16.84 -17.94
N THR A 106 -7.49 17.22 -17.19
CA THR A 106 -6.76 18.50 -17.32
C THR A 106 -5.24 18.39 -17.19
N GLU A 107 -4.66 17.22 -16.90
CA GLU A 107 -3.18 17.10 -16.79
C GLU A 107 -2.48 17.29 -18.14
N PRO A 108 -1.46 18.18 -18.24
CA PRO A 108 -0.67 18.28 -19.46
C PRO A 108 0.12 16.99 -19.69
N MET A 109 0.29 16.63 -20.96
CA MET A 109 1.04 15.44 -21.37
C MET A 109 2.24 15.85 -22.22
N HIS A 110 3.40 15.25 -21.95
CA HIS A 110 4.57 15.35 -22.81
C HIS A 110 4.70 14.09 -23.65
N VAL A 111 4.84 14.27 -24.97
CA VAL A 111 5.06 13.17 -25.91
C VAL A 111 6.43 13.28 -26.56
N TYR A 112 7.12 12.16 -26.66
CA TYR A 112 8.38 12.02 -27.35
C TYR A 112 8.22 10.99 -28.46
N PHE A 113 8.62 11.37 -29.67
CA PHE A 113 8.56 10.54 -30.86
C PHE A 113 9.95 10.09 -31.24
N HIS A 114 10.14 8.79 -31.43
CA HIS A 114 11.41 8.20 -31.84
C HIS A 114 11.35 7.76 -33.29
N PHE A 115 12.35 8.19 -34.06
CA PHE A 115 12.48 7.92 -35.48
C PHE A 115 13.86 7.38 -35.83
N ALA A 116 13.91 6.56 -36.87
CA ALA A 116 15.11 6.27 -37.64
C ALA A 116 14.68 5.93 -39.07
N GLU A 117 15.35 6.50 -40.09
CA GLU A 117 15.10 6.07 -41.47
C GLU A 117 15.74 4.68 -41.67
N ILE A 118 14.89 3.67 -41.85
CA ILE A 118 15.30 2.28 -41.98
C ILE A 118 15.17 1.75 -43.42
N GLU A 119 14.58 2.53 -44.33
CA GLU A 119 14.53 2.23 -45.76
C GLU A 119 15.69 2.89 -46.50
N LYS A 120 16.36 2.13 -47.37
CA LYS A 120 17.43 2.69 -48.19
C LYS A 120 16.83 3.47 -49.37
N LEU A 121 16.71 4.78 -49.20
CA LEU A 121 16.16 5.69 -50.21
C LEU A 121 17.12 5.89 -51.40
N LYS A 122 16.59 6.35 -52.55
CA LYS A 122 17.42 6.68 -53.72
C LYS A 122 18.29 7.90 -53.41
N ALA A 123 19.45 8.00 -54.07
CA ALA A 123 20.35 9.13 -53.90
C ALA A 123 19.62 10.48 -54.11
N GLY A 124 19.78 11.39 -53.14
CA GLY A 124 19.13 12.71 -53.14
C GLY A 124 17.70 12.74 -52.57
N GLN A 125 17.08 11.59 -52.28
CA GLN A 125 15.80 11.56 -51.57
C GLN A 125 16.00 11.58 -50.06
N ARG A 126 15.18 12.37 -49.36
CA ARG A 126 15.10 12.40 -47.90
C ARG A 126 13.64 12.39 -47.49
N ARG A 127 13.31 11.64 -46.44
CA ARG A 127 11.96 11.65 -45.88
C ARG A 127 11.82 12.87 -44.99
N GLU A 128 11.06 13.84 -45.47
CA GLU A 128 10.69 15.03 -44.73
C GLU A 128 9.23 14.93 -44.27
N MET A 129 9.00 15.18 -42.98
CA MET A 129 7.69 15.05 -42.34
C MET A 129 7.53 16.04 -41.19
N PHE A 130 6.30 16.20 -40.72
CA PHE A 130 5.96 17.06 -39.59
C PHE A 130 4.87 16.41 -38.72
N ILE A 131 4.74 16.89 -37.49
CA ILE A 131 3.77 16.40 -36.50
C ILE A 131 2.70 17.47 -36.29
N SER A 132 1.43 17.07 -36.31
CA SER A 132 0.29 17.96 -36.19
C SER A 132 -0.76 17.40 -35.21
N SER A 133 -1.63 18.26 -34.69
CA SER A 133 -2.84 17.85 -33.95
C SER A 133 -3.94 18.88 -34.17
N GLY A 134 -5.16 18.41 -34.43
CA GLY A 134 -6.31 19.28 -34.73
C GLY A 134 -6.07 20.25 -35.90
N GLY A 135 -5.22 19.88 -36.88
CA GLY A 135 -4.85 20.72 -38.02
C GLY A 135 -3.80 21.81 -37.72
N LYS A 136 -3.23 21.84 -36.50
CA LYS A 136 -2.13 22.73 -36.12
C LYS A 136 -0.81 21.97 -36.09
N ASN A 137 0.25 22.56 -36.64
CA ASN A 137 1.60 22.00 -36.53
C ASN A 137 2.10 22.10 -35.09
N LEU A 138 2.52 20.95 -34.54
CA LEU A 138 3.09 20.83 -33.19
C LEU A 138 4.62 20.95 -33.20
N HIS A 139 5.24 20.63 -34.33
CA HIS A 139 6.68 20.76 -34.56
C HIS A 139 6.93 21.19 -36.01
N GLU A 140 8.05 21.86 -36.25
CA GLU A 140 8.51 22.18 -37.60
C GLU A 140 8.82 20.91 -38.41
N SER A 141 8.90 21.03 -39.74
CA SER A 141 9.27 19.89 -40.59
C SER A 141 10.71 19.45 -40.30
N PHE A 142 10.93 18.14 -40.30
CA PHE A 142 12.24 17.54 -40.04
C PHE A 142 12.52 16.42 -41.05
N THR A 143 13.81 16.15 -41.27
CA THR A 143 14.28 15.09 -42.17
C THR A 143 14.94 13.96 -41.41
N LEU A 144 14.74 12.73 -41.85
CA LEU A 144 15.41 11.56 -41.28
C LEU A 144 16.66 11.19 -42.10
N ASP A 145 17.77 10.96 -41.40
CA ASP A 145 18.98 10.38 -41.98
C ASP A 145 19.00 8.85 -41.81
N TYR A 146 19.56 8.16 -42.80
CA TYR A 146 19.54 6.70 -42.86
C TYR A 146 20.29 6.06 -41.68
N LEU A 147 19.59 5.24 -40.89
CA LEU A 147 20.07 4.54 -39.71
C LEU A 147 20.60 5.45 -38.58
N VAL A 148 20.21 6.71 -38.57
CA VAL A 148 20.51 7.67 -37.50
C VAL A 148 19.25 7.89 -36.66
N PRO A 149 19.30 7.72 -35.33
CA PRO A 149 18.17 8.00 -34.45
C PRO A 149 17.87 9.50 -34.38
N LEU A 150 16.59 9.83 -34.32
CA LEU A 150 16.09 11.16 -34.04
C LEU A 150 14.90 11.08 -33.09
N THR A 151 15.00 11.76 -31.96
CA THR A 151 13.90 11.94 -31.01
C THR A 151 13.37 13.37 -31.07
N ILE A 152 12.06 13.52 -31.27
CA ILE A 152 11.38 14.82 -31.22
C ILE A 152 10.53 14.89 -29.96
N GLY A 153 10.81 15.85 -29.08
CA GLY A 153 10.04 16.14 -27.87
C GLY A 153 10.81 17.00 -26.86
N PRO A 154 10.18 17.43 -25.75
CA PRO A 154 8.77 17.17 -25.42
C PRO A 154 7.82 17.93 -26.36
N ILE A 155 6.84 17.21 -26.90
CA ILE A 155 5.66 17.83 -27.52
C ILE A 155 4.57 17.88 -26.45
N GLU A 156 4.18 19.10 -26.09
CA GLU A 156 3.09 19.36 -25.16
C GLU A 156 1.74 19.16 -25.86
N LEU A 157 0.92 18.25 -25.35
CA LEU A 157 -0.43 18.00 -25.86
C LEU A 157 -1.49 18.36 -24.83
N PRO A 158 -2.48 19.20 -25.19
CA PRO A 158 -3.67 19.37 -24.37
C PRO A 158 -4.55 18.12 -24.47
N ILE A 159 -5.07 17.63 -23.33
CA ILE A 159 -6.04 16.55 -23.33
C ILE A 159 -7.40 17.09 -23.78
N VAL A 160 -7.95 16.55 -24.86
CA VAL A 160 -9.30 16.90 -25.34
C VAL A 160 -10.21 15.70 -25.13
N MET A 161 -11.21 15.82 -24.26
CA MET A 161 -12.22 14.78 -23.99
C MET A 161 -11.66 13.40 -23.63
N GLY A 162 -10.48 13.34 -22.99
CA GLY A 162 -9.85 12.08 -22.58
C GLY A 162 -9.19 11.30 -23.71
N VAL A 163 -8.89 11.93 -24.85
CA VAL A 163 -8.17 11.31 -25.98
C VAL A 163 -6.93 12.14 -26.29
N ILE A 164 -5.80 11.46 -26.46
CA ILE A 164 -4.58 12.05 -27.03
C ILE A 164 -4.66 11.83 -28.54
N GLN A 165 -4.67 12.94 -29.29
CA GLN A 165 -4.76 12.92 -30.75
C GLN A 165 -3.59 13.68 -31.38
N PHE A 166 -2.91 13.03 -32.33
CA PHE A 166 -1.87 13.64 -33.17
C PHE A 166 -1.73 12.88 -34.49
N SER A 167 -1.11 13.51 -35.48
CA SER A 167 -0.83 12.94 -36.79
C SER A 167 0.59 13.25 -37.25
N ILE A 168 1.18 12.31 -37.99
CA ILE A 168 2.47 12.50 -38.68
C ILE A 168 2.18 12.52 -40.18
N GLU A 169 2.65 13.57 -40.85
CA GLU A 169 2.33 13.87 -42.24
C GLU A 169 3.58 14.04 -43.08
N SER A 170 3.54 13.58 -44.34
CA SER A 170 4.62 13.87 -45.31
C SER A 170 4.61 15.35 -45.67
N GLN A 171 5.79 15.96 -45.75
CA GLN A 171 5.91 17.24 -46.42
C GLN A 171 5.66 17.07 -47.93
N LYS A 172 4.98 18.02 -48.56
CA LYS A 172 4.56 17.92 -49.97
C LYS A 172 5.72 17.65 -50.94
N LEU A 173 6.90 18.19 -50.64
CA LEU A 173 8.10 18.09 -51.47
C LEU A 173 8.87 16.77 -51.31
N SER A 174 8.76 16.09 -50.16
CA SER A 174 9.46 14.82 -49.88
C SER A 174 8.92 13.68 -50.74
N GLY A 175 7.59 13.61 -50.91
CA GLY A 175 6.94 12.60 -51.74
C GLY A 175 6.99 11.17 -51.17
N LEU A 176 7.43 11.00 -49.92
CA LEU A 176 7.57 9.72 -49.24
C LEU A 176 6.56 9.59 -48.08
N PRO A 177 5.95 8.41 -47.84
CA PRO A 177 5.00 8.22 -46.73
C PRO A 177 5.64 8.46 -45.35
N PRO A 178 4.97 9.04 -44.36
CA PRO A 178 5.53 9.17 -43.02
C PRO A 178 5.77 7.80 -42.34
N ILE A 179 6.72 7.77 -41.39
CA ILE A 179 7.06 6.59 -40.58
C ILE A 179 7.16 6.97 -39.09
N VAL A 180 7.00 6.00 -38.19
CA VAL A 180 7.32 6.14 -36.75
C VAL A 180 7.84 4.84 -36.18
N ASN A 181 8.85 4.89 -35.31
CA ASN A 181 9.46 3.71 -34.70
C ASN A 181 8.92 3.47 -33.27
N GLY A 182 8.83 4.53 -32.47
CA GLY A 182 8.31 4.43 -31.10
C GLY A 182 7.82 5.75 -30.54
N ILE A 183 7.00 5.68 -29.50
CA ILE A 183 6.35 6.85 -28.87
C ILE A 183 6.40 6.69 -27.35
N GLU A 184 6.89 7.69 -26.62
CA GLU A 184 6.80 7.76 -25.16
C GLU A 184 5.85 8.89 -24.75
N ILE A 185 4.94 8.61 -23.81
CA ILE A 185 3.96 9.56 -23.30
C ILE A 185 4.14 9.65 -21.79
N PHE A 186 4.26 10.88 -21.30
CA PHE A 186 4.41 11.20 -19.88
C PHE A 186 3.29 12.12 -19.42
N ARG A 187 2.78 11.85 -18.21
CA ARG A 187 1.97 12.79 -17.44
C ARG A 187 2.89 13.83 -16.82
N VAL A 188 2.52 15.10 -16.93
CA VAL A 188 3.19 16.19 -16.24
C VAL A 188 2.49 16.43 -14.91
N LEU A 189 3.22 16.24 -13.83
CA LEU A 189 2.74 16.43 -12.46
C LEU A 189 3.28 17.76 -11.94
N GLU A 190 2.38 18.69 -11.60
CA GLU A 190 2.77 19.95 -10.95
C GLU A 190 3.12 19.70 -9.48
N LEU A 191 4.40 19.89 -9.15
CA LEU A 191 4.88 19.81 -7.78
C LEU A 191 4.52 21.12 -7.09
N ALA A 192 3.39 21.13 -6.41
CA ALA A 192 2.92 22.24 -5.60
C ALA A 192 4.06 22.93 -4.81
N GLN A 193 4.24 24.24 -4.99
CA GLN A 193 5.19 25.04 -4.20
C GLN A 193 4.86 24.92 -2.70
N GLY A 194 5.85 24.52 -1.90
CA GLY A 194 5.70 24.20 -0.47
C GLY A 194 5.63 22.71 -0.13
N VAL A 195 6.19 21.85 -0.99
CA VAL A 195 6.27 20.40 -0.73
C VAL A 195 7.72 19.96 -0.45
N LEU A 196 8.75 20.56 -1.05
CA LEU A 196 10.16 20.16 -0.91
C LEU A 196 10.74 20.38 0.50
N THR A 197 11.64 19.49 0.92
CA THR A 197 12.38 19.65 2.19
C THR A 197 13.22 20.92 2.16
N ASP A 198 13.34 21.57 3.32
CA ASP A 198 14.29 22.66 3.51
C ASP A 198 15.70 22.26 3.05
N SER A 199 16.31 23.06 2.19
CA SER A 199 17.58 22.73 1.55
C SER A 199 18.71 22.51 2.58
N GLN A 200 18.65 23.19 3.73
CA GLN A 200 19.64 23.00 4.80
C GLN A 200 19.59 21.58 5.37
N ASP A 201 18.40 21.00 5.49
CA ASP A 201 18.21 19.64 5.98
C ASP A 201 18.65 18.61 4.93
N VAL A 202 18.37 18.88 3.65
CA VAL A 202 18.85 18.06 2.51
C VAL A 202 20.37 18.01 2.46
N ASP A 203 21.03 19.16 2.55
CA ASP A 203 22.49 19.24 2.54
C ASP A 203 23.09 18.54 3.76
N ALA A 204 22.52 18.76 4.94
CA ALA A 204 22.97 18.13 6.17
C ALA A 204 22.91 16.59 6.09
N ILE A 205 21.79 16.02 5.63
CA ILE A 205 21.63 14.58 5.56
C ILE A 205 22.50 13.93 4.48
N MET A 206 22.72 14.62 3.36
CA MET A 206 23.60 14.14 2.29
C MET A 206 25.06 14.18 2.71
N ASN A 207 25.49 15.22 3.44
CA ASN A 207 26.83 15.28 4.03
C ASN A 207 27.05 14.19 5.10
N ILE A 208 26.04 13.88 5.91
CA ILE A 208 26.09 12.75 6.87
C ILE A 208 26.25 11.42 6.12
N LYS A 209 25.51 11.24 5.02
CA LYS A 209 25.56 10.05 4.18
C LYS A 209 26.96 9.84 3.60
N GLU A 210 27.56 10.91 3.09
CA GLU A 210 28.91 10.90 2.53
C GLU A 210 29.98 10.65 3.60
N MET A 211 29.93 11.39 4.72
CA MET A 211 30.92 11.29 5.80
C MET A 211 31.01 9.89 6.40
N TYR A 212 29.87 9.19 6.55
CA TYR A 212 29.85 7.84 7.08
C TYR A 212 29.84 6.74 6.01
N ASN A 213 29.89 7.11 4.72
CA ASN A 213 29.76 6.18 3.60
C ASN A 213 28.55 5.22 3.78
N LEU A 214 27.38 5.80 4.09
CA LEU A 214 26.19 5.01 4.44
C LEU A 214 25.70 4.18 3.25
N SER A 215 25.44 2.89 3.49
CA SER A 215 24.88 1.96 2.51
C SER A 215 23.37 2.14 2.26
N ARG A 216 22.72 3.11 2.91
CA ARG A 216 21.27 3.37 2.81
C ARG A 216 20.91 3.86 1.41
N LYS A 217 19.82 3.30 0.85
CA LYS A 217 19.29 3.65 -0.48
C LYS A 217 18.47 4.96 -0.48
N TRP A 218 19.02 6.00 0.12
CA TRP A 218 18.44 7.35 0.11
C TRP A 218 18.55 7.96 -1.30
N ARG A 219 17.40 8.18 -1.94
CA ARG A 219 17.25 8.76 -3.29
C ARG A 219 16.07 9.72 -3.30
N GLY A 220 16.20 10.84 -4.02
CA GLY A 220 15.16 11.88 -4.09
C GLY A 220 15.23 12.84 -2.90
N ASP A 221 14.12 13.49 -2.61
CA ASP A 221 13.99 14.42 -1.48
C ASP A 221 13.65 13.65 -0.18
N PRO A 222 14.24 14.01 0.98
CA PRO A 222 14.09 13.26 2.22
C PRO A 222 12.70 13.40 2.89
N CYS A 223 11.86 14.36 2.51
CA CYS A 223 10.52 14.56 3.07
C CYS A 223 9.38 14.56 2.03
N VAL A 224 9.69 14.61 0.73
CA VAL A 224 8.69 14.51 -0.34
C VAL A 224 8.58 13.09 -0.84
N ASN A 225 7.42 12.48 -0.57
CA ASN A 225 7.10 11.12 -1.02
C ASN A 225 8.14 10.08 -0.54
N SER A 226 8.83 10.38 0.57
CA SER A 226 10.08 9.75 0.95
C SER A 226 9.85 8.47 1.77
N SER A 227 10.49 7.40 1.31
CA SER A 227 10.64 6.10 2.00
C SER A 227 12.07 5.94 2.52
N TRP A 228 12.69 7.06 2.94
CA TRP A 228 14.05 7.05 3.47
C TRP A 228 14.03 6.37 4.83
N GLU A 229 14.53 5.13 4.85
CA GLU A 229 14.64 4.36 6.07
C GLU A 229 15.42 5.15 7.13
N GLY A 230 14.78 5.35 8.28
CA GLY A 230 15.35 6.05 9.43
C GLY A 230 15.23 7.57 9.39
N VAL A 231 14.46 8.16 8.46
CA VAL A 231 14.22 9.61 8.42
C VAL A 231 12.72 9.89 8.49
N SER A 232 12.31 10.84 9.34
CA SER A 232 10.92 11.36 9.37
C SER A 232 10.91 12.88 9.44
N CYS A 233 9.88 13.49 8.86
CA CYS A 233 9.81 14.93 8.68
C CYS A 233 8.57 15.57 9.30
N SER A 234 8.62 16.88 9.53
CA SER A 234 7.48 17.68 9.96
C SER A 234 6.45 17.86 8.85
N THR A 235 5.18 18.01 9.23
CA THR A 235 4.05 18.28 8.32
C THR A 235 3.88 19.79 8.05
N SER A 236 4.97 20.56 8.09
CA SER A 236 4.95 22.01 7.83
C SER A 236 5.00 22.32 6.34
N ARG A 237 4.60 23.55 5.96
CA ARG A 237 4.66 24.06 4.57
C ARG A 237 6.06 23.98 3.94
N ILE A 238 7.11 23.93 4.76
CA ILE A 238 8.45 23.51 4.35
C ILE A 238 8.78 22.36 5.30
N PRO A 239 8.73 21.10 4.83
CA PRO A 239 9.09 19.96 5.66
C PRO A 239 10.54 20.07 6.17
N ARG A 240 10.73 19.74 7.45
CA ARG A 240 12.02 19.69 8.14
C ARG A 240 12.25 18.28 8.68
N ILE A 241 13.49 17.81 8.72
CA ILE A 241 13.83 16.51 9.32
C ILE A 241 13.69 16.63 10.85
N ILE A 242 12.75 15.88 11.40
CA ILE A 242 12.48 15.84 12.86
C ILE A 242 12.98 14.55 13.51
N MET A 243 13.23 13.51 12.73
CA MET A 243 13.72 12.21 13.21
C MET A 243 14.84 11.71 12.31
N LEU A 244 15.94 11.30 12.93
CA LEU A 244 17.03 10.58 12.28
C LEU A 244 17.42 9.35 13.12
N ASN A 245 17.32 8.17 12.53
CA ASN A 245 17.68 6.89 13.11
C ASN A 245 18.75 6.20 12.26
N LEU A 246 19.96 6.14 12.81
CA LEU A 246 21.12 5.47 12.26
C LEU A 246 21.65 4.39 13.23
N ASN A 247 20.77 3.83 14.07
CA ASN A 247 21.11 2.70 14.93
C ASN A 247 21.69 1.55 14.09
N SER A 248 22.73 0.88 14.60
CA SER A 248 23.30 -0.35 13.99
C SER A 248 23.67 -0.18 12.51
N SER A 249 24.07 1.04 12.11
CA SER A 249 24.41 1.38 10.73
C SER A 249 25.92 1.26 10.45
N GLY A 250 26.70 0.77 11.42
CA GLY A 250 28.15 0.59 11.29
C GLY A 250 28.94 1.90 11.26
N LEU A 251 28.40 2.98 11.86
CA LEU A 251 29.05 4.29 11.83
C LEU A 251 30.40 4.25 12.57
N THR A 252 31.44 4.84 11.98
CA THR A 252 32.79 4.96 12.55
C THR A 252 33.24 6.41 12.61
N GLY A 253 34.24 6.74 13.42
CA GLY A 253 34.76 8.10 13.55
C GLY A 253 34.01 8.92 14.61
N VAL A 254 33.94 10.24 14.47
CA VAL A 254 33.27 11.13 15.44
C VAL A 254 31.81 11.39 15.07
N ILE A 255 31.02 11.93 16.00
CA ILE A 255 29.65 12.40 15.71
C ILE A 255 29.71 13.54 14.69
N ALA A 256 28.98 13.39 13.57
CA ALA A 256 29.07 14.27 12.41
C ALA A 256 28.58 15.69 12.72
N ALA A 257 29.45 16.69 12.48
CA ALA A 257 29.11 18.10 12.65
C ALA A 257 27.88 18.55 11.83
N PRO A 258 27.63 18.07 10.59
CA PRO A 258 26.42 18.43 9.84
C PRO A 258 25.09 18.16 10.56
N ILE A 259 25.06 17.30 11.59
CA ILE A 259 23.87 17.10 12.44
C ILE A 259 23.42 18.43 13.09
N SER A 260 24.33 19.38 13.34
CA SER A 260 23.97 20.69 13.90
C SER A 260 23.04 21.51 13.01
N ASN A 261 23.02 21.22 11.69
CA ASN A 261 22.19 21.93 10.73
C ASN A 261 20.74 21.42 10.70
N LEU A 262 20.46 20.26 11.30
CA LEU A 262 19.12 19.71 11.45
C LEU A 262 18.40 20.38 12.63
N THR A 263 18.10 21.67 12.53
CA THR A 263 17.65 22.49 13.67
C THR A 263 16.26 22.11 14.22
N ALA A 264 15.44 21.45 13.41
CA ALA A 264 14.13 20.94 13.80
C ALA A 264 14.17 19.53 14.44
N ILE A 265 15.34 18.91 14.56
CA ILE A 265 15.46 17.51 14.99
C ILE A 265 14.94 17.31 16.43
N GLN A 266 14.04 16.35 16.60
CA GLN A 266 13.42 15.98 17.87
C GLN A 266 13.90 14.62 18.36
N TYR A 267 14.20 13.71 17.44
CA TYR A 267 14.64 12.35 17.74
C TYR A 267 15.92 12.02 16.97
N LEU A 268 16.97 11.68 17.70
CA LEU A 268 18.25 11.26 17.12
C LEU A 268 18.71 9.95 17.78
N ASP A 269 18.82 8.89 16.99
CA ASP A 269 19.36 7.60 17.42
C ASP A 269 20.62 7.24 16.63
N LEU A 270 21.76 7.21 17.31
CA LEU A 270 23.07 6.80 16.79
C LEU A 270 23.61 5.58 17.54
N SER A 271 22.75 4.83 18.23
CA SER A 271 23.16 3.72 19.11
C SER A 271 23.71 2.50 18.35
N ASN A 272 24.44 1.65 19.06
CA ASN A 272 25.03 0.41 18.55
C ASN A 272 25.88 0.63 17.29
N ASN A 273 26.76 1.64 17.34
CA ASN A 273 27.73 1.93 16.29
C ASN A 273 29.14 1.94 16.87
N TYR A 274 30.13 2.29 16.06
CA TYR A 274 31.55 2.35 16.44
C TYR A 274 32.03 3.80 16.54
N LEU A 275 31.15 4.73 16.96
CA LEU A 275 31.50 6.14 17.10
C LEU A 275 32.46 6.36 18.27
N THR A 276 33.38 7.32 18.12
CA THR A 276 34.49 7.64 19.02
C THR A 276 34.57 9.14 19.26
N GLY A 277 35.40 9.56 20.22
CA GLY A 277 35.58 10.98 20.55
C GLY A 277 34.50 11.52 21.50
N PRO A 278 34.55 12.83 21.82
CA PRO A 278 33.64 13.46 22.76
C PRO A 278 32.23 13.67 22.20
N ILE A 279 31.24 13.75 23.09
CA ILE A 279 29.87 14.18 22.75
C ILE A 279 29.92 15.68 22.43
N PRO A 280 29.57 16.11 21.21
CA PRO A 280 29.65 17.52 20.83
C PRO A 280 28.65 18.43 21.57
N GLU A 281 29.07 19.64 21.91
CA GLU A 281 28.24 20.65 22.59
C GLU A 281 27.02 21.10 21.76
N PHE A 282 27.07 21.03 20.43
CA PHE A 282 25.93 21.43 19.58
C PHE A 282 24.67 20.59 19.84
N LEU A 283 24.83 19.34 20.31
CA LEU A 283 23.70 18.50 20.71
C LEU A 283 22.99 19.08 21.94
N ALA A 284 23.74 19.75 22.82
CA ALA A 284 23.19 20.48 23.96
C ALA A 284 22.48 21.77 23.51
N SER A 285 22.93 22.41 22.44
CA SER A 285 22.35 23.64 21.90
C SER A 285 21.04 23.42 21.13
N SER A 286 20.72 22.20 20.70
CA SER A 286 19.45 21.92 20.01
C SER A 286 18.26 22.16 20.92
N THR A 287 17.35 23.05 20.51
CA THR A 287 16.14 23.43 21.27
C THR A 287 14.99 22.45 21.05
N SER A 288 14.98 21.75 19.93
CA SER A 288 13.90 20.84 19.52
C SER A 288 14.10 19.40 19.99
N LEU A 289 15.32 19.02 20.38
CA LEU A 289 15.69 17.63 20.69
C LEU A 289 15.03 17.12 21.98
N LYS A 290 14.22 16.07 21.83
CA LYS A 290 13.46 15.40 22.91
C LYS A 290 13.99 14.01 23.23
N PHE A 291 14.65 13.37 22.28
CA PHE A 291 15.23 12.04 22.44
C PHE A 291 16.61 11.96 21.78
N LEU A 292 17.61 11.52 22.55
CA LEU A 292 18.97 11.30 22.10
C LEU A 292 19.47 9.95 22.62
N ASN A 293 19.77 9.03 21.69
CA ASN A 293 20.33 7.72 22.02
C ASN A 293 21.71 7.56 21.40
N LEU A 294 22.73 7.49 22.26
CA LEU A 294 24.13 7.27 21.90
C LEU A 294 24.68 5.96 22.50
N ALA A 295 23.80 5.10 23.03
CA ALA A 295 24.20 3.89 23.73
C ALA A 295 24.96 2.90 22.83
N GLY A 296 25.87 2.10 23.38
CA GLY A 296 26.61 1.09 22.63
C GLY A 296 27.54 1.66 21.57
N ASN A 297 28.26 2.74 21.91
CA ASN A 297 29.34 3.31 21.11
C ASN A 297 30.65 3.31 21.92
N ASN A 298 31.73 3.89 21.38
CA ASN A 298 33.02 4.05 22.04
C ASN A 298 33.34 5.53 22.31
N LEU A 299 32.32 6.31 22.72
CA LEU A 299 32.47 7.73 23.02
C LEU A 299 33.31 7.94 24.29
N THR A 300 34.06 9.03 24.34
CA THR A 300 35.08 9.30 25.36
C THR A 300 34.92 10.69 25.96
N GLY A 301 35.32 10.90 27.21
CA GLY A 301 35.36 12.23 27.82
C GLY A 301 34.08 12.60 28.60
N SER A 302 33.94 13.86 28.97
CA SER A 302 32.83 14.33 29.80
C SER A 302 31.54 14.55 29.01
N VAL A 303 30.40 14.16 29.59
CA VAL A 303 29.09 14.51 29.04
C VAL A 303 28.82 16.01 29.24
N PRO A 304 28.43 16.77 28.19
CA PRO A 304 28.10 18.19 28.30
C PRO A 304 27.09 18.49 29.42
N LYS A 305 27.40 19.46 30.28
CA LYS A 305 26.58 19.79 31.46
C LYS A 305 25.15 20.17 31.07
N ALA A 306 25.00 20.90 29.96
CA ALA A 306 23.70 21.33 29.45
C ALA A 306 22.83 20.15 28.95
N LEU A 307 23.42 19.08 28.40
CA LEU A 307 22.68 17.85 28.04
C LEU A 307 22.16 17.13 29.29
N LEU A 308 23.01 17.01 30.32
CA LEU A 308 22.62 16.39 31.58
C LEU A 308 21.53 17.19 32.31
N GLN A 309 21.62 18.52 32.31
CA GLN A 309 20.56 19.38 32.85
C GLN A 309 19.22 19.19 32.13
N LYS A 310 19.23 19.11 30.78
CA LYS A 310 18.02 18.81 30.00
C LYS A 310 17.45 17.43 30.30
N SER A 311 18.31 16.45 30.59
CA SER A 311 17.88 15.12 30.99
C SER A 311 17.27 15.09 32.38
N ILE A 312 17.89 15.76 33.35
CA ILE A 312 17.41 15.85 34.74
C ILE A 312 16.08 16.60 34.82
N SER A 313 15.89 17.64 34.00
CA SER A 313 14.62 18.39 33.96
C SER A 313 13.49 17.66 33.22
N GLY A 314 13.76 16.50 32.63
CA GLY A 314 12.79 15.73 31.83
C GLY A 314 12.54 16.31 30.43
N ALA A 315 13.25 17.35 30.02
CA ALA A 315 13.13 17.95 28.69
C ALA A 315 13.74 17.09 27.57
N LEU A 316 14.71 16.22 27.91
CA LEU A 316 15.42 15.33 27.00
C LEU A 316 15.51 13.91 27.57
N THR A 317 15.06 12.91 26.82
CA THR A 317 15.40 11.51 27.11
C THR A 317 16.79 11.23 26.56
N LEU A 318 17.77 11.01 27.45
CA LEU A 318 19.17 10.78 27.12
C LEU A 318 19.58 9.34 27.45
N ARG A 319 20.12 8.60 26.48
CA ARG A 319 20.68 7.25 26.67
C ARG A 319 22.15 7.21 26.28
N LEU A 320 23.00 6.83 27.23
CA LEU A 320 24.46 6.79 27.09
C LEU A 320 25.07 5.44 27.46
N ASP A 321 24.23 4.44 27.74
CA ASP A 321 24.64 3.13 28.24
C ASP A 321 25.70 2.47 27.34
N ASN A 322 26.55 1.63 27.89
CA ASN A 322 27.58 0.90 27.14
C ASN A 322 28.58 1.80 26.37
N ASN A 323 28.89 3.00 26.88
CA ASN A 323 30.06 3.79 26.49
C ASN A 323 31.07 3.79 27.65
N THR A 324 32.08 2.92 27.60
CA THR A 324 32.97 2.63 28.75
C THR A 324 33.87 3.78 29.18
N ASN A 325 34.07 4.78 28.30
CA ASN A 325 35.02 5.87 28.48
C ASN A 325 34.35 7.24 28.70
N LEU A 326 33.02 7.28 28.93
CA LEU A 326 32.31 8.50 29.30
C LEU A 326 32.39 8.73 30.82
N CYS A 327 32.71 9.97 31.23
CA CYS A 327 32.71 10.37 32.63
C CYS A 327 31.52 11.31 32.94
N SER A 328 30.80 11.03 34.04
CA SER A 328 29.72 11.89 34.53
C SER A 328 30.29 12.97 35.45
N LEU A 329 30.08 14.24 35.06
CA LEU A 329 30.42 15.56 35.64
C LEU A 329 31.68 15.81 36.50
N ASP A 330 32.25 14.86 37.24
CA ASP A 330 33.32 15.12 38.21
C ASP A 330 34.42 14.03 38.27
N SER A 331 34.37 12.97 37.45
CA SER A 331 35.24 11.78 37.62
C SER A 331 36.39 11.66 36.60
N CYS A 332 36.78 12.73 35.92
CA CYS A 332 37.87 12.67 34.94
C CYS A 332 39.27 13.01 35.51
N GLU A 333 39.47 12.89 36.83
CA GLU A 333 40.79 12.85 37.45
C GLU A 333 41.11 11.44 37.97
N GLY A 334 42.20 10.87 37.47
CA GLY A 334 42.64 9.52 37.81
C GLY A 334 43.09 9.37 39.25
N LYS A 335 42.78 8.22 39.86
CA LYS A 335 43.64 7.48 40.79
C LYS A 335 43.02 6.13 41.17
N ASP A 336 43.88 5.13 41.27
CA ASP A 336 43.64 3.81 41.85
C ASP A 336 42.93 3.87 43.21
N LYS A 337 41.96 2.96 43.45
CA LYS A 337 41.98 1.96 44.55
C LYS A 337 40.62 1.28 44.81
N LYS A 338 40.72 -0.06 44.87
CA LYS A 338 40.10 -1.07 45.75
C LYS A 338 38.64 -0.88 46.26
N TRP A 339 37.85 -1.90 45.94
CA TRP A 339 36.49 -2.22 46.39
C TRP A 339 36.39 -2.46 47.90
N PRO A 340 35.30 -2.03 48.55
CA PRO A 340 34.77 -2.72 49.73
C PRO A 340 33.34 -3.24 49.49
N ILE A 341 33.14 -4.51 49.82
CA ILE A 341 31.84 -5.18 49.91
C ILE A 341 31.18 -4.71 51.23
N ILE A 342 29.90 -4.32 51.19
CA ILE A 342 29.04 -4.22 52.38
C ILE A 342 27.73 -4.97 52.10
N PRO A 343 27.20 -5.77 53.06
CA PRO A 343 26.26 -6.83 52.78
C PRO A 343 24.80 -6.38 52.89
N VAL A 344 23.96 -7.00 52.05
CA VAL A 344 22.49 -6.91 52.07
C VAL A 344 21.93 -7.96 53.01
N VAL A 345 21.27 -7.54 54.10
CA VAL A 345 20.29 -8.31 54.86
C VAL A 345 19.27 -7.29 55.37
N THR A 346 18.06 -7.18 54.83
CA THR A 346 16.82 -7.95 55.10
C THR A 346 15.80 -7.51 54.02
N SER A 347 15.02 -8.32 53.32
CA SER A 347 14.06 -9.33 53.79
C SER A 347 13.74 -10.36 52.67
N ALA A 348 14.51 -11.44 52.61
CA ALA A 348 14.25 -12.54 51.67
C ALA A 348 12.90 -13.25 51.91
N ALA A 349 12.36 -13.18 53.14
CA ALA A 349 11.12 -13.86 53.50
C ALA A 349 9.88 -13.29 52.79
N VAL A 350 9.79 -11.97 52.62
CA VAL A 350 8.63 -11.32 51.98
C VAL A 350 8.65 -11.55 50.47
N PHE A 351 9.84 -11.52 49.86
CA PHE A 351 10.00 -11.78 48.43
C PHE A 351 9.75 -13.25 48.09
N MET A 352 10.20 -14.19 48.93
CA MET A 352 9.89 -15.62 48.78
C MET A 352 8.40 -15.91 48.91
N LEU A 353 7.71 -15.27 49.85
CA LEU A 353 6.26 -15.44 50.01
C LEU A 353 5.47 -14.86 48.83
N LEU A 354 5.90 -13.72 48.27
CA LEU A 354 5.31 -13.15 47.06
C LEU A 354 5.55 -14.04 45.83
N VAL A 355 6.74 -14.59 45.66
CA VAL A 355 7.05 -15.51 44.55
C VAL A 355 6.25 -16.80 44.69
N ILE A 356 6.13 -17.37 45.90
CA ILE A 356 5.32 -18.57 46.14
C ILE A 356 3.84 -18.28 45.88
N ALA A 357 3.32 -17.13 46.32
CA ALA A 357 1.94 -16.73 46.05
C ALA A 357 1.67 -16.53 44.54
N LEU A 358 2.62 -15.94 43.80
CA LEU A 358 2.54 -15.79 42.35
C LEU A 358 2.64 -17.14 41.61
N VAL A 359 3.45 -18.07 42.10
CA VAL A 359 3.55 -19.44 41.55
C VAL A 359 2.29 -20.24 41.83
N ILE A 360 1.71 -20.12 43.04
CA ILE A 360 0.44 -20.77 43.38
C ILE A 360 -0.71 -20.14 42.59
N TRP A 361 -0.75 -18.81 42.45
CA TRP A 361 -1.76 -18.12 41.64
C TRP A 361 -1.65 -18.48 40.15
N GLY A 362 -0.43 -18.57 39.62
CA GLY A 362 -0.15 -19.07 38.27
C GLY A 362 -0.55 -20.54 38.12
N ALA A 363 -0.25 -21.40 39.09
CA ALA A 363 -0.63 -22.81 39.07
C ALA A 363 -2.16 -23.01 39.18
N LEU A 364 -2.84 -22.17 39.96
CA LEU A 364 -4.30 -22.17 40.09
C LEU A 364 -4.98 -21.65 38.83
N GLN A 365 -4.44 -20.61 38.17
CA GLN A 365 -4.91 -20.20 36.84
C GLN A 365 -4.67 -21.27 35.77
N ILE A 366 -3.52 -21.96 35.80
CA ILE A 366 -3.24 -23.07 34.87
C ILE A 366 -4.19 -24.25 35.13
N SER A 367 -4.61 -24.49 36.38
CA SER A 367 -5.60 -25.52 36.71
C SER A 367 -7.03 -25.14 36.29
N ALA A 368 -7.38 -23.84 36.33
CA ALA A 368 -8.65 -23.32 35.83
C ALA A 368 -8.68 -23.30 34.28
N MET A 369 -7.55 -23.01 33.62
CA MET A 369 -7.41 -23.09 32.16
C MET A 369 -7.40 -24.53 31.65
N LYS A 370 -6.92 -25.52 32.44
CA LYS A 370 -6.99 -26.94 32.09
C LYS A 370 -8.41 -27.51 32.01
N LYS A 371 -9.42 -26.81 32.55
CA LYS A 371 -10.83 -27.23 32.43
C LYS A 371 -11.49 -26.75 31.12
N MET A 372 -10.83 -25.86 30.37
CA MET A 372 -11.28 -25.31 29.08
C MET A 372 -10.27 -25.61 27.94
N ASP A 373 -9.35 -26.56 28.15
CA ASP A 373 -8.32 -26.99 27.18
C ASP A 373 -8.63 -28.38 26.58
N SER A 374 -9.91 -28.79 26.59
CA SER A 374 -10.34 -30.09 26.00
C SER A 374 -10.54 -30.04 24.48
N PHE A 375 -10.38 -28.88 23.85
CA PHE A 375 -10.50 -28.70 22.39
C PHE A 375 -9.13 -28.56 21.70
N LYS A 376 -8.15 -29.38 22.07
CA LYS A 376 -7.02 -29.69 21.16
C LYS A 376 -7.50 -30.63 20.06
N SER A 377 -8.31 -30.13 19.13
CA SER A 377 -8.60 -30.88 17.91
C SER A 377 -7.44 -30.68 16.93
N LYS A 378 -6.52 -31.65 16.88
CA LYS A 378 -5.78 -31.90 15.63
C LYS A 378 -6.86 -32.17 14.58
N SER A 379 -6.95 -31.36 13.53
CA SER A 379 -8.02 -31.50 12.54
C SER A 379 -8.16 -32.96 12.08
N GLN A 380 -9.40 -33.44 12.05
CA GLN A 380 -9.67 -34.85 11.80
C GLN A 380 -9.68 -35.13 10.30
N LYS A 381 -9.01 -36.21 9.88
CA LYS A 381 -9.14 -36.71 8.51
C LYS A 381 -10.40 -37.56 8.39
N PHE A 382 -11.28 -37.19 7.48
CA PHE A 382 -12.52 -37.92 7.17
C PHE A 382 -12.37 -38.74 5.89
N THR A 383 -13.12 -39.85 5.83
CA THR A 383 -13.30 -40.67 4.61
C THR A 383 -14.49 -40.17 3.79
N GLN A 384 -14.56 -40.53 2.51
CA GLN A 384 -15.69 -40.19 1.64
C GLN A 384 -17.03 -40.65 2.23
N SER A 385 -17.10 -41.87 2.75
CA SER A 385 -18.33 -42.41 3.37
C SER A 385 -18.76 -41.63 4.61
N GLN A 386 -17.80 -41.15 5.41
CA GLN A 386 -18.10 -40.28 6.55
C GLN A 386 -18.63 -38.92 6.09
N ILE A 387 -18.03 -38.32 5.07
CA ILE A 387 -18.53 -37.05 4.51
C ILE A 387 -19.97 -37.21 4.01
N THR A 388 -20.26 -38.26 3.23
CA THR A 388 -21.62 -38.56 2.75
C THR A 388 -22.59 -38.80 3.92
N SER A 389 -22.15 -39.46 4.99
CA SER A 389 -22.99 -39.67 6.18
C SER A 389 -23.24 -38.37 6.94
N ILE A 390 -22.21 -37.54 7.13
CA ILE A 390 -22.29 -36.27 7.87
C ILE A 390 -23.25 -35.29 7.19
N THR A 391 -23.28 -35.29 5.86
CA THR A 391 -24.13 -34.37 5.05
C THR A 391 -25.50 -34.94 4.68
N GLU A 392 -25.90 -36.09 5.25
CA GLU A 392 -27.12 -36.82 4.87
C GLU A 392 -27.24 -37.02 3.35
N ASN A 393 -26.15 -37.47 2.71
CA ASN A 393 -26.04 -37.57 1.25
C ASN A 393 -26.22 -36.22 0.53
N PHE A 394 -25.55 -35.18 1.04
CA PHE A 394 -25.49 -33.84 0.43
C PHE A 394 -26.86 -33.16 0.30
N LYS A 395 -27.73 -33.37 1.30
CA LYS A 395 -29.14 -32.96 1.26
C LYS A 395 -29.36 -31.44 1.32
N THR A 396 -28.66 -30.76 2.23
CA THR A 396 -28.90 -29.34 2.52
C THR A 396 -27.72 -28.50 2.09
N VAL A 397 -27.90 -27.72 1.02
CA VAL A 397 -26.95 -26.71 0.56
C VAL A 397 -27.14 -25.44 1.38
N ILE A 398 -26.06 -24.91 1.96
CA ILE A 398 -26.05 -23.67 2.75
C ILE A 398 -25.23 -22.55 2.10
N GLY A 399 -24.54 -22.85 0.99
CA GLY A 399 -23.81 -21.86 0.21
C GLY A 399 -23.28 -22.47 -1.10
N GLU A 400 -23.12 -21.62 -2.11
CA GLU A 400 -22.54 -22.00 -3.40
C GLU A 400 -21.63 -20.87 -3.89
N GLY A 401 -20.40 -21.22 -4.28
CA GLY A 401 -19.40 -20.26 -4.75
C GLY A 401 -18.47 -20.85 -5.80
N GLY A 402 -17.49 -20.07 -6.24
CA GLY A 402 -16.55 -20.46 -7.33
C GLY A 402 -15.71 -21.72 -7.07
N PHE A 403 -15.70 -22.22 -5.83
CA PHE A 403 -14.93 -23.38 -5.41
C PHE A 403 -15.77 -24.61 -5.10
N GLY A 404 -17.10 -24.51 -5.25
CA GLY A 404 -18.04 -25.61 -5.06
C GLY A 404 -19.14 -25.29 -4.04
N LYS A 405 -19.91 -26.32 -3.70
CA LYS A 405 -21.07 -26.24 -2.82
C LYS A 405 -20.69 -26.50 -1.37
N VAL A 406 -21.31 -25.75 -0.46
CA VAL A 406 -21.19 -25.91 0.98
C VAL A 406 -22.47 -26.54 1.51
N TYR A 407 -22.33 -27.63 2.25
CA TYR A 407 -23.43 -28.41 2.80
C TYR A 407 -23.47 -28.31 4.31
N LEU A 408 -24.67 -28.29 4.89
CA LEU A 408 -24.84 -28.49 6.32
C LEU A 408 -24.59 -29.97 6.65
N GLY A 409 -23.82 -30.21 7.70
CA GLY A 409 -23.58 -31.55 8.22
C GLY A 409 -23.69 -31.62 9.73
N THR A 410 -23.85 -32.84 10.24
CA THR A 410 -23.86 -33.13 11.68
C THR A 410 -22.89 -34.26 11.98
N LEU A 411 -21.92 -34.01 12.87
CA LEU A 411 -20.98 -35.03 13.34
C LEU A 411 -21.67 -36.00 14.32
N ALA A 412 -21.07 -37.17 14.54
CA ALA A 412 -21.62 -38.20 15.43
C ALA A 412 -21.86 -37.73 16.88
N ASN A 413 -21.15 -36.70 17.33
CA ASN A 413 -21.31 -36.08 18.65
C ASN A 413 -22.42 -34.99 18.67
N GLY A 414 -23.16 -34.80 17.58
CA GLY A 414 -24.21 -33.78 17.44
C GLY A 414 -23.72 -32.39 17.02
N LEU A 415 -22.40 -32.19 16.84
CA LEU A 415 -21.86 -30.89 16.42
C LEU A 415 -22.24 -30.60 14.96
N LYS A 416 -22.87 -29.45 14.71
CA LYS A 416 -23.15 -28.95 13.36
C LYS A 416 -21.87 -28.43 12.71
N VAL A 417 -21.68 -28.76 11.45
CA VAL A 417 -20.51 -28.39 10.65
C VAL A 417 -20.91 -27.92 9.26
N ALA A 418 -20.06 -27.10 8.65
CA ALA A 418 -20.18 -26.70 7.25
C ALA A 418 -19.17 -27.52 6.40
N VAL A 419 -19.66 -28.24 5.40
CA VAL A 419 -18.85 -29.12 4.55
C VAL A 419 -18.73 -28.51 3.16
N LYS A 420 -17.60 -27.87 2.85
CA LYS A 420 -17.27 -27.30 1.54
C LYS A 420 -16.70 -28.40 0.65
N LEU A 421 -17.45 -28.81 -0.37
CA LEU A 421 -16.99 -29.76 -1.39
C LEU A 421 -16.28 -29.01 -2.52
N LEU A 422 -15.13 -29.53 -2.93
CA LEU A 422 -14.41 -28.98 -4.06
C LEU A 422 -15.05 -29.40 -5.39
N SER A 423 -15.29 -28.45 -6.29
CA SER A 423 -15.73 -28.78 -7.66
C SER A 423 -14.64 -29.55 -8.42
N SER A 424 -15.01 -30.66 -9.04
CA SER A 424 -14.13 -31.52 -9.86
C SER A 424 -13.67 -30.87 -11.18
N GLU A 425 -14.23 -29.72 -11.55
CA GLU A 425 -14.05 -29.09 -12.86
C GLU A 425 -12.87 -28.09 -12.91
N SER A 426 -12.26 -27.74 -11.78
CA SER A 426 -11.26 -26.68 -11.69
C SER A 426 -9.89 -27.16 -11.18
N LYS A 427 -8.87 -27.09 -12.05
CA LYS A 427 -7.45 -27.27 -11.65
C LYS A 427 -6.99 -26.22 -10.63
N GLN A 428 -7.63 -25.05 -10.62
CA GLN A 428 -7.39 -23.97 -9.66
C GLN A 428 -7.90 -24.37 -8.27
N GLY A 429 -9.08 -24.98 -8.18
CA GLY A 429 -9.68 -25.43 -6.92
C GLY A 429 -8.78 -26.38 -6.13
N ALA A 430 -8.09 -27.32 -6.79
CA ALA A 430 -7.21 -28.28 -6.09
C ALA A 430 -5.99 -27.61 -5.42
N ARG A 431 -5.47 -26.53 -6.02
CA ARG A 431 -4.35 -25.76 -5.45
C ARG A 431 -4.80 -24.98 -4.22
N GLU A 432 -5.95 -24.32 -4.31
CA GLU A 432 -6.53 -23.54 -3.22
C GLU A 432 -6.93 -24.43 -2.05
N PHE A 433 -7.52 -25.60 -2.33
CA PHE A 433 -7.81 -26.63 -1.33
C PHE A 433 -6.56 -27.06 -0.56
N SER A 434 -5.47 -27.38 -1.25
CA SER A 434 -4.21 -27.76 -0.59
C SER A 434 -3.63 -26.62 0.24
N GLN A 435 -3.79 -25.37 -0.22
CA GLN A 435 -3.28 -24.19 0.47
C GLN A 435 -4.08 -23.91 1.75
N GLU A 436 -5.41 -23.98 1.66
CA GLU A 436 -6.32 -23.75 2.78
C GLU A 436 -6.09 -24.77 3.90
N ILE A 437 -5.91 -26.06 3.59
CA ILE A 437 -5.52 -27.07 4.59
C ILE A 437 -4.18 -26.69 5.25
N LYS A 438 -3.16 -26.35 4.46
CA LYS A 438 -1.82 -26.03 5.00
C LYS A 438 -1.83 -24.83 5.95
N LEU A 439 -2.69 -23.84 5.69
CA LEU A 439 -2.81 -22.64 6.51
C LEU A 439 -3.69 -22.87 7.73
N LEU A 440 -4.93 -23.34 7.54
CA LEU A 440 -5.91 -23.49 8.62
C LEU A 440 -5.52 -24.55 9.66
N MET A 441 -4.65 -25.50 9.30
CA MET A 441 -4.02 -26.41 10.28
C MET A 441 -3.15 -25.71 11.34
N ARG A 442 -2.79 -24.45 11.12
CA ARG A 442 -1.85 -23.69 11.95
C ARG A 442 -2.47 -22.44 12.58
N VAL A 443 -3.70 -22.12 12.21
CA VAL A 443 -4.36 -20.84 12.51
C VAL A 443 -5.54 -21.12 13.43
N HIS A 444 -5.50 -20.55 14.64
CA HIS A 444 -6.57 -20.67 15.63
C HIS A 444 -6.79 -19.31 16.30
N HIS A 445 -7.94 -18.69 16.04
CA HIS A 445 -8.28 -17.39 16.61
C HIS A 445 -9.80 -17.22 16.70
N GLY A 446 -10.29 -16.49 17.70
CA GLY A 446 -11.73 -16.30 17.92
C GLY A 446 -12.48 -15.63 16.75
N ASN A 447 -11.76 -14.86 15.93
CA ASN A 447 -12.29 -14.18 14.73
C ASN A 447 -11.78 -14.77 13.40
N VAL A 448 -11.36 -16.04 13.41
CA VAL A 448 -11.02 -16.80 12.21
C VAL A 448 -11.77 -18.13 12.25
N VAL A 449 -12.39 -18.52 11.14
CA VAL A 449 -13.17 -19.77 11.08
C VAL A 449 -12.26 -20.97 11.31
N SER A 450 -12.69 -21.86 12.20
CA SER A 450 -11.94 -23.05 12.60
C SER A 450 -12.18 -24.21 11.66
N LEU A 451 -11.09 -24.82 11.17
CA LEU A 451 -11.14 -26.08 10.43
C LEU A 451 -11.29 -27.25 11.41
N VAL A 452 -12.42 -27.95 11.34
CA VAL A 452 -12.70 -29.16 12.13
C VAL A 452 -11.99 -30.38 11.53
N GLY A 453 -11.95 -30.46 10.20
CA GLY A 453 -11.26 -31.54 9.50
C GLY A 453 -11.34 -31.44 7.98
N TYR A 454 -10.84 -32.47 7.30
CA TYR A 454 -10.80 -32.50 5.84
C TYR A 454 -10.90 -33.92 5.29
N CYS A 455 -11.35 -34.05 4.04
CA CYS A 455 -11.31 -35.27 3.25
C CYS A 455 -10.44 -35.03 2.02
N SER A 456 -9.42 -35.86 1.83
CA SER A 456 -8.47 -35.74 0.71
C SER A 456 -8.66 -36.85 -0.34
N ASP A 457 -9.84 -37.45 -0.41
CA ASP A 457 -10.15 -38.46 -1.41
C ASP A 457 -10.25 -37.79 -2.80
N PRO A 458 -9.54 -38.27 -3.83
CA PRO A 458 -9.60 -37.71 -5.18
C PRO A 458 -11.02 -37.60 -5.76
N LYS A 459 -11.95 -38.47 -5.32
CA LYS A 459 -13.35 -38.45 -5.78
C LYS A 459 -14.25 -37.50 -4.98
N SER A 460 -13.81 -37.04 -3.81
CA SER A 460 -14.59 -36.19 -2.90
C SER A 460 -13.69 -35.41 -1.95
N MET A 461 -12.99 -34.41 -2.47
CA MET A 461 -12.21 -33.47 -1.66
C MET A 461 -13.16 -32.53 -0.90
N ALA A 462 -13.04 -32.48 0.43
CA ALA A 462 -13.94 -31.70 1.27
C ALA A 462 -13.20 -31.03 2.44
N LEU A 463 -13.63 -29.83 2.82
CA LEU A 463 -13.20 -29.13 4.03
C LEU A 463 -14.39 -29.04 4.98
N VAL A 464 -14.17 -29.38 6.26
CA VAL A 464 -15.19 -29.40 7.30
C VAL A 464 -14.86 -28.30 8.30
N TYR A 465 -15.72 -27.29 8.38
CA TYR A 465 -15.57 -26.13 9.25
C TYR A 465 -16.62 -26.16 10.37
N GLU A 466 -16.40 -25.34 11.39
CA GLU A 466 -17.48 -24.96 12.31
C GLU A 466 -18.66 -24.34 11.52
N TYR A 467 -19.89 -24.67 11.93
CA TYR A 467 -21.08 -24.11 11.29
C TYR A 467 -21.36 -22.70 11.81
N MET A 468 -21.57 -21.75 10.89
CA MET A 468 -21.85 -20.35 11.17
C MET A 468 -23.34 -20.07 10.89
N PRO A 469 -24.22 -20.13 11.90
CA PRO A 469 -25.67 -20.15 11.69
C PRO A 469 -26.24 -18.87 11.10
N ASN A 470 -25.59 -17.71 11.29
CA ASN A 470 -26.06 -16.44 10.76
C ASN A 470 -25.49 -16.12 9.36
N GLY A 471 -24.82 -17.07 8.71
CA GLY A 471 -24.36 -16.91 7.33
C GLY A 471 -23.26 -15.86 7.17
N ASN A 472 -23.21 -15.22 5.99
CA ASN A 472 -22.18 -14.24 5.63
C ASN A 472 -22.70 -12.78 5.73
N LEU A 473 -21.79 -11.85 5.99
CA LEU A 473 -22.10 -10.43 6.18
C LEU A 473 -22.74 -9.78 4.93
N LYS A 474 -22.40 -10.22 3.72
CA LYS A 474 -22.97 -9.67 2.48
C LYS A 474 -24.49 -9.84 2.44
N ASP A 475 -25.02 -10.97 2.92
CA ASP A 475 -26.47 -11.23 2.91
C ASP A 475 -27.24 -10.37 3.92
N HIS A 476 -26.59 -10.04 5.05
CA HIS A 476 -27.13 -9.08 6.03
C HIS A 476 -27.16 -7.65 5.47
N LEU A 477 -26.10 -7.24 4.76
CA LEU A 477 -26.04 -5.92 4.15
C LEU A 477 -26.93 -5.80 2.92
N SER A 478 -27.12 -6.86 2.13
CA SER A 478 -28.01 -6.81 0.95
C SER A 478 -29.51 -6.88 1.31
N GLY A 479 -29.85 -7.16 2.57
CA GLY A 479 -31.24 -7.29 3.03
C GLY A 479 -31.90 -8.62 2.66
N HIS A 480 -31.14 -9.59 2.14
CA HIS A 480 -31.66 -10.91 1.75
C HIS A 480 -31.78 -11.87 2.95
N TYR A 481 -31.19 -11.52 4.11
CA TYR A 481 -31.26 -12.33 5.33
C TYR A 481 -32.45 -11.91 6.22
N GLU A 482 -33.57 -12.66 6.11
CA GLU A 482 -34.77 -12.59 6.98
C GLU A 482 -35.35 -11.18 7.29
N GLY A 483 -34.95 -10.15 6.55
CA GLY A 483 -35.36 -8.75 6.78
C GLY A 483 -34.75 -8.09 8.02
N VAL A 484 -33.79 -8.71 8.71
CA VAL A 484 -33.16 -8.15 9.92
C VAL A 484 -32.00 -7.24 9.52
N VAL A 485 -32.19 -5.93 9.65
CA VAL A 485 -31.16 -4.93 9.40
C VAL A 485 -30.18 -4.91 10.57
N LEU A 486 -28.87 -5.05 10.30
CA LEU A 486 -27.84 -4.90 11.32
C LEU A 486 -27.86 -3.47 11.87
N SER A 487 -27.95 -3.36 13.20
CA SER A 487 -27.85 -2.08 13.90
C SER A 487 -26.48 -1.43 13.68
N TRP A 488 -26.39 -0.11 13.89
CA TRP A 488 -25.11 0.60 13.80
C TRP A 488 -24.04 0.00 14.72
N GLN A 489 -24.41 -0.35 15.95
CA GLN A 489 -23.54 -0.99 16.92
C GLN A 489 -23.09 -2.38 16.45
N ASP A 490 -23.99 -3.21 15.90
CA ASP A 490 -23.64 -4.52 15.33
C ASP A 490 -22.59 -4.37 14.21
N ARG A 491 -22.76 -3.36 13.33
CA ARG A 491 -21.85 -3.10 12.21
C ARG A 491 -20.44 -2.74 12.68
N ILE A 492 -20.32 -1.84 13.67
CA ILE A 492 -19.01 -1.48 14.24
C ILE A 492 -18.39 -2.68 14.97
N GLN A 493 -19.18 -3.44 15.71
CA GLN A 493 -18.71 -4.63 16.41
C GLN A 493 -18.17 -5.68 15.41
N ILE A 494 -18.86 -5.88 14.29
CA ILE A 494 -18.42 -6.76 13.20
C ILE A 494 -17.11 -6.26 12.57
N ALA A 495 -16.97 -4.94 12.35
CA ALA A 495 -15.71 -4.36 11.88
C ALA A 495 -14.55 -4.63 12.85
N VAL A 496 -14.77 -4.46 14.16
CA VAL A 496 -13.77 -4.76 15.20
C VAL A 496 -13.37 -6.23 15.16
N HIS A 497 -14.33 -7.15 15.09
CA HIS A 497 -14.07 -8.60 15.01
C HIS A 497 -13.26 -8.97 13.76
N ALA A 498 -13.65 -8.47 12.59
CA ALA A 498 -12.92 -8.71 11.34
C ALA A 498 -11.49 -8.15 11.42
N ALA A 499 -11.30 -6.95 11.99
CA ALA A 499 -9.99 -6.36 12.21
C ALA A 499 -9.13 -7.17 13.19
N GLN A 500 -9.71 -7.75 14.25
CA GLN A 500 -8.99 -8.64 15.17
C GLN A 500 -8.51 -9.92 14.47
N GLY A 501 -9.36 -10.51 13.62
CA GLY A 501 -8.98 -11.65 12.79
C GLY A 501 -7.83 -11.30 11.85
N LEU A 502 -7.88 -10.14 11.21
CA LEU A 502 -6.87 -9.70 10.26
C LEU A 502 -5.53 -9.33 10.94
N ASP A 503 -5.58 -8.67 12.10
CA ASP A 503 -4.40 -8.39 12.92
C ASP A 503 -3.69 -9.67 13.36
N TYR A 504 -4.44 -10.70 13.74
CA TYR A 504 -3.89 -12.02 14.05
C TYR A 504 -3.12 -12.61 12.84
N LEU A 505 -3.66 -12.51 11.63
CA LEU A 505 -3.01 -13.02 10.41
C LEU A 505 -1.74 -12.23 10.04
N HIS A 506 -1.78 -10.91 10.14
CA HIS A 506 -0.71 -10.01 9.69
C HIS A 506 0.45 -9.88 10.68
N ASN A 507 0.14 -9.90 11.98
CA ASN A 507 1.07 -9.52 13.04
C ASN A 507 1.33 -10.65 14.05
N SER A 508 0.40 -11.58 14.26
CA SER A 508 0.57 -12.66 15.25
C SER A 508 1.01 -14.00 14.63
N CYS A 509 0.63 -14.30 13.38
CA CYS A 509 1.01 -15.54 12.72
C CYS A 509 2.49 -15.57 12.29
N VAL A 510 3.16 -16.70 12.50
CA VAL A 510 4.52 -16.98 12.01
C VAL A 510 4.55 -18.30 11.21
N PRO A 511 4.78 -18.26 9.89
CA PRO A 511 4.97 -17.06 9.05
C PRO A 511 3.68 -16.24 8.92
N ARG A 512 3.84 -14.94 8.65
CA ARG A 512 2.72 -13.99 8.45
C ARG A 512 1.85 -14.43 7.26
N ILE A 513 0.54 -14.22 7.38
CA ILE A 513 -0.45 -14.64 6.39
C ILE A 513 -1.14 -13.40 5.80
N ILE A 514 -1.22 -13.33 4.47
CA ILE A 514 -2.04 -12.36 3.73
C ILE A 514 -3.28 -13.11 3.23
N HIS A 515 -4.47 -12.54 3.42
CA HIS A 515 -5.72 -13.18 3.07
C HIS A 515 -5.96 -13.20 1.55
N CYS A 516 -5.68 -12.08 0.87
CA CYS A 516 -5.79 -11.87 -0.59
C CYS A 516 -7.21 -11.90 -1.20
N ASP A 517 -8.25 -12.12 -0.40
CA ASP A 517 -9.64 -12.16 -0.86
C ASP A 517 -10.60 -11.74 0.26
N LEU A 518 -10.29 -10.64 0.94
CA LEU A 518 -11.18 -10.07 1.95
C LEU A 518 -12.39 -9.44 1.26
N LYS A 519 -13.58 -9.86 1.66
CA LYS A 519 -14.87 -9.35 1.19
C LYS A 519 -15.97 -9.70 2.18
N THR A 520 -17.11 -9.03 2.11
CA THR A 520 -18.25 -9.27 3.02
C THR A 520 -18.85 -10.68 2.91
N SER A 521 -18.70 -11.37 1.78
CA SER A 521 -19.09 -12.79 1.66
C SER A 521 -18.13 -13.78 2.37
N ASN A 522 -16.92 -13.32 2.70
CA ASN A 522 -15.91 -14.11 3.42
C ASN A 522 -15.84 -13.72 4.92
N ILE A 523 -16.81 -12.95 5.42
CA ILE A 523 -16.98 -12.66 6.85
C ILE A 523 -18.25 -13.37 7.31
N LEU A 524 -18.10 -14.41 8.13
CA LEU A 524 -19.20 -15.22 8.62
C LEU A 524 -19.59 -14.83 10.05
N LEU A 525 -20.88 -14.96 10.37
CA LEU A 525 -21.45 -14.59 11.66
C LEU A 525 -21.89 -15.85 12.43
N ASP A 526 -21.43 -15.98 13.67
CA ASP A 526 -21.87 -17.05 14.56
C ASP A 526 -23.24 -16.74 15.19
N GLU A 527 -23.72 -17.62 16.08
CA GLU A 527 -25.01 -17.46 16.79
C GLU A 527 -25.14 -16.14 17.55
N ASN A 528 -24.03 -15.56 17.99
CA ASN A 528 -23.95 -14.30 18.75
C ASN A 528 -23.56 -13.10 17.86
N LYS A 529 -23.65 -13.25 16.52
CA LYS A 529 -23.19 -12.27 15.53
C LYS A 529 -21.70 -11.89 15.68
N GLN A 530 -20.89 -12.77 16.28
CA GLN A 530 -19.44 -12.58 16.27
C GLN A 530 -18.93 -12.86 14.86
N ALA A 531 -18.08 -11.97 14.35
CA ALA A 531 -17.58 -12.07 13.00
C ALA A 531 -16.30 -12.90 12.96
N LYS A 532 -16.22 -13.82 11.99
CA LYS A 532 -15.02 -14.62 11.72
C LYS A 532 -14.63 -14.54 10.24
N LEU A 533 -13.34 -14.35 9.99
CA LEU A 533 -12.78 -14.40 8.63
C LEU A 533 -12.77 -15.85 8.12
N ALA A 534 -13.20 -16.03 6.87
CA ALA A 534 -13.34 -17.31 6.19
C ALA A 534 -12.72 -17.29 4.79
N ASP A 535 -12.61 -18.48 4.19
CA ASP A 535 -12.12 -18.72 2.82
C ASP A 535 -10.64 -18.34 2.58
N PHE A 536 -9.76 -19.24 2.98
CA PHE A 536 -8.30 -19.06 2.89
C PHE A 536 -7.69 -19.66 1.61
N GLY A 537 -8.51 -20.00 0.62
CA GLY A 537 -8.08 -20.64 -0.63
C GLY A 537 -7.02 -19.85 -1.39
N LEU A 538 -7.15 -18.51 -1.40
CA LEU A 538 -6.21 -17.59 -2.05
C LEU A 538 -5.09 -17.08 -1.12
N SER A 539 -5.17 -17.36 0.18
CA SER A 539 -4.24 -16.82 1.18
C SER A 539 -2.81 -17.28 0.99
N LYS A 540 -1.86 -16.40 1.30
CA LYS A 540 -0.43 -16.62 1.13
C LYS A 540 0.33 -16.41 2.43
N ALA A 541 1.18 -17.37 2.76
CA ALA A 541 2.15 -17.26 3.84
C ALA A 541 3.53 -16.88 3.28
N PHE A 542 4.23 -15.96 3.96
CA PHE A 542 5.59 -15.60 3.58
C PHE A 542 6.57 -16.76 3.82
N LYS A 543 7.46 -17.02 2.85
CA LYS A 543 8.54 -18.02 3.00
C LYS A 543 9.83 -17.42 3.60
N LEU A 544 9.97 -16.09 3.56
CA LEU A 544 11.10 -15.34 4.13
C LEU A 544 10.54 -14.24 5.03
N GLU A 545 11.13 -14.02 6.19
CA GLU A 545 10.67 -13.04 7.19
C GLU A 545 10.70 -11.58 6.66
N ASP A 546 11.54 -11.30 5.67
CA ASP A 546 11.76 -9.95 5.09
C ASP A 546 10.93 -9.65 3.82
N ALA A 547 10.13 -10.61 3.34
CA ALA A 547 9.37 -10.40 2.12
C ALA A 547 8.19 -9.43 2.37
N THR A 548 8.07 -8.40 1.53
CA THR A 548 7.04 -7.35 1.65
C THR A 548 5.77 -7.64 0.85
N HIS A 549 5.84 -8.54 -0.13
CA HIS A 549 4.76 -8.89 -1.03
C HIS A 549 4.89 -10.34 -1.52
N VAL A 550 3.78 -10.92 -1.98
CA VAL A 550 3.71 -12.24 -2.61
C VAL A 550 3.14 -12.09 -4.02
N THR A 551 3.85 -12.61 -5.01
CA THR A 551 3.38 -12.62 -6.40
C THR A 551 2.42 -13.78 -6.64
N ALA A 552 1.20 -13.49 -7.10
CA ALA A 552 0.25 -14.50 -7.56
C ALA A 552 0.54 -14.88 -9.02
N THR A 553 0.43 -16.16 -9.35
CA THR A 553 0.68 -16.70 -10.70
C THR A 553 -0.51 -16.56 -11.66
N THR A 554 -1.68 -16.14 -11.17
CA THR A 554 -2.95 -16.03 -11.90
C THR A 554 -3.84 -14.99 -11.19
N GLY A 555 -4.68 -14.26 -11.95
CA GLY A 555 -5.57 -13.21 -11.44
C GLY A 555 -6.38 -13.67 -10.24
N ALA A 556 -5.99 -13.22 -9.05
CA ALA A 556 -6.56 -13.57 -7.77
C ALA A 556 -7.29 -12.35 -7.17
N GLY A 557 -8.28 -12.60 -6.31
CA GLY A 557 -9.11 -11.55 -5.69
C GLY A 557 -10.45 -11.37 -6.39
N THR A 558 -11.35 -10.63 -5.73
CA THR A 558 -12.73 -10.40 -6.19
C THR A 558 -12.89 -8.96 -6.69
N PRO A 559 -13.37 -8.70 -7.93
CA PRO A 559 -13.58 -7.36 -8.45
C PRO A 559 -14.37 -6.46 -7.48
N GLY A 560 -13.92 -5.21 -7.32
CA GLY A 560 -14.45 -4.26 -6.34
C GLY A 560 -13.72 -4.25 -4.99
N TYR A 561 -13.00 -5.32 -4.64
CA TYR A 561 -12.18 -5.40 -3.43
C TYR A 561 -10.68 -5.43 -3.72
N ILE A 562 -10.30 -5.62 -4.99
CA ILE A 562 -8.89 -5.71 -5.41
C ILE A 562 -8.26 -4.32 -5.29
N ASP A 563 -7.12 -4.27 -4.60
CA ASP A 563 -6.26 -3.10 -4.59
C ASP A 563 -5.84 -2.72 -6.03
N PRO A 564 -6.02 -1.46 -6.47
CA PRO A 564 -5.63 -1.03 -7.81
C PRO A 564 -4.16 -1.36 -8.15
N VAL A 565 -3.26 -1.34 -7.16
CA VAL A 565 -1.85 -1.74 -7.33
C VAL A 565 -1.72 -3.23 -7.69
N CYS A 566 -2.63 -4.06 -7.20
CA CYS A 566 -2.71 -5.49 -7.47
C CYS A 566 -3.35 -5.83 -8.82
N GLU A 567 -4.17 -4.93 -9.38
CA GLU A 567 -4.72 -5.07 -10.74
C GLU A 567 -3.65 -4.85 -11.81
N GLU A 568 -2.76 -3.88 -11.60
CA GLU A 568 -1.66 -3.58 -12.52
C GLU A 568 -0.47 -4.55 -12.41
N SER A 569 -0.26 -5.10 -11.21
CA SER A 569 0.79 -6.09 -10.95
C SER A 569 0.29 -7.11 -9.91
N PRO A 570 0.40 -8.43 -10.12
CA PRO A 570 -0.21 -9.42 -9.23
C PRO A 570 0.59 -9.61 -7.93
N LYS A 571 0.92 -8.52 -7.21
CA LYS A 571 1.73 -8.47 -6.00
C LYS A 571 0.86 -8.12 -4.81
N PHE A 572 0.40 -9.14 -4.09
CA PHE A 572 -0.39 -8.98 -2.88
C PHE A 572 0.49 -8.70 -1.67
N SER A 573 0.05 -7.83 -0.79
CA SER A 573 0.77 -7.46 0.43
C SER A 573 -0.21 -7.28 1.60
N ARG A 574 0.31 -7.02 2.81
CA ARG A 574 -0.57 -6.60 3.92
C ARG A 574 -1.38 -5.35 3.57
N ARG A 575 -0.82 -4.46 2.74
CA ARG A 575 -1.48 -3.22 2.32
C ARG A 575 -2.59 -3.45 1.30
N SER A 576 -2.54 -4.53 0.51
CA SER A 576 -3.66 -4.89 -0.36
C SER A 576 -4.85 -5.42 0.45
N ASP A 577 -4.60 -6.21 1.51
CA ASP A 577 -5.65 -6.61 2.45
C ASP A 577 -6.28 -5.38 3.15
N MET A 578 -5.48 -4.35 3.47
CA MET A 578 -6.01 -3.10 4.03
C MET A 578 -6.95 -2.38 3.07
N TYR A 579 -6.65 -2.37 1.76
CA TYR A 579 -7.56 -1.80 0.76
C TYR A 579 -8.90 -2.54 0.75
N SER A 580 -8.87 -3.87 0.65
CA SER A 580 -10.08 -4.70 0.69
C SER A 580 -10.87 -4.51 2.00
N PHE A 581 -10.18 -4.34 3.13
CA PHE A 581 -10.79 -4.04 4.41
C PHE A 581 -11.47 -2.66 4.42
N GLY A 582 -10.86 -1.65 3.80
CA GLY A 582 -11.47 -0.33 3.61
C GLY A 582 -12.77 -0.40 2.81
N VAL A 583 -12.83 -1.23 1.76
CA VAL A 583 -14.08 -1.48 0.99
C VAL A 583 -15.15 -2.10 1.90
N ILE A 584 -14.79 -3.10 2.72
CA ILE A 584 -15.72 -3.71 3.69
C ILE A 584 -16.27 -2.67 4.67
N LEU A 585 -15.44 -1.73 5.15
CA LEU A 585 -15.91 -0.65 6.02
C LEU A 585 -16.89 0.27 5.31
N LEU A 586 -16.66 0.61 4.03
CA LEU A 586 -17.64 1.37 3.24
C LEU A 586 -18.95 0.60 3.04
N GLU A 587 -18.90 -0.71 2.79
CA GLU A 587 -20.12 -1.53 2.69
C GLU A 587 -20.90 -1.56 4.01
N LEU A 588 -20.20 -1.63 5.15
CA LEU A 588 -20.82 -1.55 6.47
C LEU A 588 -21.51 -0.20 6.69
N VAL A 589 -20.89 0.92 6.30
CA VAL A 589 -21.50 2.26 6.44
C VAL A 589 -22.70 2.44 5.52
N THR A 590 -22.53 2.11 4.24
CA THR A 590 -23.48 2.47 3.17
C THR A 590 -24.58 1.44 2.96
N GLY A 591 -24.34 0.18 3.35
CA GLY A 591 -25.20 -0.95 2.99
C GLY A 591 -25.23 -1.26 1.49
N LYS A 592 -24.37 -0.63 0.68
CA LYS A 592 -24.28 -0.81 -0.78
C LYS A 592 -23.19 -1.82 -1.14
N PRO A 593 -23.29 -2.51 -2.29
CA PRO A 593 -22.25 -3.42 -2.75
C PRO A 593 -20.98 -2.66 -3.17
N ALA A 594 -19.83 -3.34 -3.08
CA ALA A 594 -18.53 -2.82 -3.53
C ALA A 594 -18.49 -2.28 -4.98
N LEU A 595 -19.35 -2.80 -5.87
CA LEU A 595 -19.56 -2.29 -7.24
C LEU A 595 -21.03 -1.91 -7.44
N ILE A 596 -21.30 -0.63 -7.67
CA ILE A 596 -22.66 -0.12 -7.88
C ILE A 596 -22.99 -0.18 -9.37
N GLY A 597 -23.98 -0.99 -9.73
CA GLY A 597 -24.35 -1.25 -11.14
C GLY A 597 -23.76 -2.54 -11.72
N GLY A 598 -23.14 -3.39 -10.89
CA GLY A 598 -22.58 -4.68 -11.31
C GLY A 598 -21.13 -4.59 -11.79
N ILE A 599 -20.68 -5.56 -12.60
CA ILE A 599 -19.26 -5.70 -13.01
C ILE A 599 -18.76 -4.52 -13.86
N HIS A 600 -19.66 -3.80 -14.55
CA HIS A 600 -19.36 -2.58 -15.30
C HIS A 600 -19.80 -1.30 -14.56
N GLY A 601 -20.07 -1.43 -13.26
CA GLY A 601 -20.49 -0.35 -12.39
C GLY A 601 -19.34 0.54 -11.91
N ILE A 602 -19.68 1.54 -11.11
CA ILE A 602 -18.70 2.38 -10.42
C ILE A 602 -18.26 1.73 -9.11
N SER A 603 -17.03 2.00 -8.67
CA SER A 603 -16.57 1.53 -7.36
C SER A 603 -17.36 2.23 -6.25
N LEU A 604 -17.53 1.56 -5.12
CA LEU A 604 -18.19 2.15 -3.96
C LEU A 604 -17.45 3.40 -3.47
N LEU A 605 -16.12 3.43 -3.56
CA LEU A 605 -15.31 4.59 -3.22
C LEU A 605 -15.66 5.80 -4.10
N ASP A 606 -15.77 5.60 -5.43
CA ASP A 606 -16.11 6.66 -6.38
C ASP A 606 -17.50 7.25 -6.13
N TRP A 607 -18.41 6.44 -5.58
CA TRP A 607 -19.74 6.91 -5.17
C TRP A 607 -19.71 7.69 -3.85
N VAL A 608 -18.89 7.26 -2.89
CA VAL A 608 -18.80 7.89 -1.55
C VAL A 608 -18.05 9.23 -1.57
N LEU A 609 -16.93 9.34 -2.29
CA LEU A 609 -16.04 10.51 -2.21
C LEU A 609 -16.72 11.86 -2.50
N PRO A 610 -17.55 12.02 -3.55
CA PRO A 610 -18.20 13.29 -3.82
C PRO A 610 -19.13 13.75 -2.69
N GLN A 611 -19.90 12.83 -2.11
CA GLN A 611 -20.83 13.12 -1.02
C GLN A 611 -20.09 13.42 0.29
N TYR A 612 -19.00 12.69 0.54
CA TYR A 612 -18.15 12.90 1.70
C TYR A 612 -17.51 14.30 1.68
N ASN A 613 -16.98 14.72 0.53
CA ASN A 613 -16.35 16.03 0.36
C ASN A 613 -17.34 17.20 0.48
N ASN A 614 -18.62 16.96 0.18
CA ASN A 614 -19.69 17.95 0.35
C ASN A 614 -20.22 18.03 1.80
N GLY A 615 -19.70 17.20 2.71
CA GLY A 615 -20.13 17.15 4.12
C GLY A 615 -21.49 16.48 4.34
N GLU A 616 -22.01 15.75 3.35
CA GLU A 616 -23.34 15.13 3.39
C GLU A 616 -23.30 13.73 4.01
N ILE A 617 -22.80 13.58 5.24
CA ILE A 617 -22.69 12.25 5.88
C ILE A 617 -24.01 11.46 5.89
N PRO A 618 -25.19 12.07 6.16
CA PRO A 618 -26.46 11.33 6.14
C PRO A 618 -26.85 10.74 4.77
N SER A 619 -26.40 11.29 3.65
CA SER A 619 -26.71 10.72 2.31
C SER A 619 -25.87 9.49 1.97
N ILE A 620 -24.75 9.31 2.69
CA ILE A 620 -23.83 8.18 2.52
C ILE A 620 -24.29 6.95 3.31
N VAL A 621 -24.81 7.19 4.53
CA VAL A 621 -25.15 6.11 5.48
C VAL A 621 -26.39 5.35 5.01
N ASP A 622 -26.40 4.04 5.26
CA ASP A 622 -27.50 3.14 4.93
C ASP A 622 -28.86 3.66 5.45
N GLU A 623 -29.75 4.00 4.53
CA GLU A 623 -31.08 4.57 4.82
C GLU A 623 -31.94 3.64 5.71
N ARG A 624 -31.69 2.33 5.68
CA ARG A 624 -32.40 1.35 6.52
C ARG A 624 -32.06 1.46 8.01
N LEU A 625 -31.00 2.20 8.37
CA LEU A 625 -30.71 2.53 9.75
C LEU A 625 -31.66 3.58 10.31
N HIS A 626 -32.45 4.27 9.47
CA HIS A 626 -33.44 5.27 9.87
C HIS A 626 -32.89 6.35 10.82
N GLY A 627 -31.64 6.78 10.61
CA GLY A 627 -30.97 7.76 11.46
C GLY A 627 -30.50 7.22 12.82
N ASN A 628 -30.58 5.91 13.07
CA ASN A 628 -30.14 5.28 14.32
C ASN A 628 -28.62 5.01 14.32
N TYR A 629 -27.85 6.10 14.24
CA TYR A 629 -26.40 6.14 14.30
C TYR A 629 -25.94 7.54 14.71
N SER A 630 -24.73 7.66 15.27
CA SER A 630 -24.11 8.96 15.53
C SER A 630 -23.50 9.53 14.25
N ILE A 631 -23.73 10.81 13.93
CA ILE A 631 -23.06 11.49 12.79
C ILE A 631 -21.54 11.45 12.98
N ASP A 632 -21.05 11.77 14.18
CA ASP A 632 -19.63 11.68 14.52
C ASP A 632 -19.11 10.24 14.39
N GLY A 633 -19.92 9.26 14.80
CA GLY A 633 -19.61 7.83 14.65
C GLY A 633 -19.44 7.43 13.17
N ALA A 634 -20.39 7.84 12.32
CA ALA A 634 -20.37 7.58 10.89
C ALA A 634 -19.20 8.28 10.19
N GLN A 635 -18.93 9.54 10.55
CA GLN A 635 -17.80 10.29 10.02
C GLN A 635 -16.46 9.67 10.40
N ASN A 636 -16.29 9.25 11.67
CA ASN A 636 -15.08 8.54 12.11
C ASN A 636 -14.88 7.23 11.35
N LEU A 637 -15.94 6.42 11.17
CA LEU A 637 -15.82 5.16 10.45
C LEU A 637 -15.52 5.36 8.96
N LEU A 638 -16.07 6.41 8.33
CA LEU A 638 -15.75 6.81 6.96
C LEU A 638 -14.28 7.27 6.82
N MET A 639 -13.76 8.04 7.78
CA MET A 639 -12.34 8.44 7.77
C MET A 639 -11.40 7.22 7.87
N ILE A 640 -11.73 6.25 8.72
CA ILE A 640 -10.97 5.00 8.82
C ILE A 640 -11.03 4.24 7.49
N ALA A 641 -12.22 4.14 6.87
CA ALA A 641 -12.39 3.46 5.59
C ALA A 641 -11.59 4.13 4.47
N ILE A 642 -11.68 5.46 4.34
CA ILE A 642 -10.99 6.25 3.31
C ILE A 642 -9.46 6.17 3.48
N SER A 643 -8.94 6.20 4.72
CA SER A 643 -7.50 6.04 4.96
C SER A 643 -6.99 4.65 4.55
N CYS A 644 -7.79 3.59 4.76
CA CYS A 644 -7.50 2.25 4.26
C CYS A 644 -7.51 2.15 2.73
N LEU A 645 -8.29 3.01 2.05
CA LEU A 645 -8.48 3.03 0.61
C LEU A 645 -7.53 3.97 -0.14
N ASN A 646 -6.54 4.53 0.55
CA ASN A 646 -5.57 5.42 -0.07
C ASN A 646 -4.91 4.77 -1.30
N SER A 647 -4.80 5.53 -2.39
CA SER A 647 -4.18 5.07 -3.65
C SER A 647 -2.71 4.69 -3.45
N ASN A 648 -2.01 5.39 -2.55
CA ASN A 648 -0.68 5.01 -2.10
C ASN A 648 -0.77 3.91 -1.03
N ALA A 649 -0.41 2.69 -1.40
CA ALA A 649 -0.38 1.56 -0.48
C ALA A 649 0.50 1.79 0.77
N TYR A 650 1.51 2.67 0.70
CA TYR A 650 2.38 3.02 1.83
C TYR A 650 1.72 3.93 2.88
N GLU A 651 0.73 4.71 2.49
CA GLU A 651 -0.04 5.60 3.38
C GLU A 651 -1.20 4.89 4.08
N ARG A 652 -1.58 3.70 3.59
CA ARG A 652 -2.61 2.90 4.26
C ARG A 652 -2.15 2.49 5.66
N PRO A 653 -2.96 2.72 6.70
CA PRO A 653 -2.61 2.40 8.07
C PRO A 653 -2.41 0.89 8.27
N GLY A 654 -1.67 0.52 9.30
CA GLY A 654 -1.58 -0.87 9.73
C GLY A 654 -2.90 -1.35 10.36
N ILE A 655 -3.23 -2.64 10.24
CA ILE A 655 -4.46 -3.17 10.85
C ILE A 655 -4.50 -2.99 12.38
N ASN A 656 -3.35 -2.93 13.04
CA ASN A 656 -3.23 -2.64 14.46
C ASN A 656 -3.68 -1.21 14.83
N GLU A 657 -3.40 -0.23 13.97
CA GLU A 657 -3.83 1.16 14.12
C GLU A 657 -5.35 1.25 13.89
N VAL A 658 -5.82 0.70 12.77
CA VAL A 658 -7.24 0.62 12.43
C VAL A 658 -8.06 -0.07 13.52
N LEU A 659 -7.56 -1.18 14.07
CA LEU A 659 -8.22 -1.88 15.17
C LEU A 659 -8.32 -1.04 16.44
N ALA A 660 -7.31 -0.22 16.74
CA ALA A 660 -7.35 0.68 17.89
C ALA A 660 -8.42 1.77 17.69
N GLU A 661 -8.51 2.35 16.50
CA GLU A 661 -9.51 3.37 16.16
C GLU A 661 -10.94 2.80 16.15
N LEU A 662 -11.15 1.62 15.59
CA LEU A 662 -12.46 0.93 15.60
C LEU A 662 -12.92 0.63 17.03
N LYS A 663 -12.02 0.20 17.92
CA LYS A 663 -12.34 0.00 19.34
C LYS A 663 -12.74 1.29 20.04
N GLN A 664 -12.12 2.42 19.69
CA GLN A 664 -12.53 3.74 20.20
C GLN A 664 -13.92 4.13 19.70
N CYS A 665 -14.21 3.90 18.42
CA CYS A 665 -15.54 4.15 17.84
C CYS A 665 -16.62 3.35 18.59
N LEU A 666 -16.38 2.05 18.78
CA LEU A 666 -17.29 1.18 19.53
C LEU A 666 -17.48 1.64 20.98
N GLY A 667 -16.41 2.07 21.65
CA GLY A 667 -16.46 2.59 23.01
C GLY A 667 -17.36 3.82 23.15
N LYS A 668 -17.32 4.74 22.19
CA LYS A 668 -18.17 5.95 22.18
C LYS A 668 -19.66 5.62 22.00
N GLU A 669 -19.98 4.68 21.12
CA GLU A 669 -21.37 4.24 20.88
C GLU A 669 -21.97 3.51 22.10
N ASN A 670 -21.16 2.71 22.81
CA ASN A 670 -21.58 2.07 24.06
C ASN A 670 -21.90 3.07 25.18
N ILE A 671 -21.25 4.24 25.19
CA ILE A 671 -21.52 5.30 26.17
C ILE A 671 -22.82 6.05 25.82
N GLN A 672 -23.06 6.36 24.54
CA GLN A 672 -24.29 7.05 24.09
C GLN A 672 -25.55 6.20 24.32
N SER A 673 -25.48 4.89 24.11
CA SER A 673 -26.59 3.96 24.40
C SER A 673 -26.88 3.82 25.91
N GLY A 674 -25.85 3.91 26.77
CA GLY A 674 -25.97 3.83 28.23
C GLY A 674 -26.56 5.07 28.92
N THR A 675 -26.58 6.24 28.26
CA THR A 675 -27.12 7.49 28.84
C THR A 675 -28.64 7.65 28.72
N SER A 676 -29.37 6.62 28.28
CA SER A 676 -30.84 6.67 28.11
C SER A 676 -31.66 6.36 29.37
N SER A 677 -31.03 6.17 30.54
CA SER A 677 -31.74 6.12 31.83
C SER A 677 -31.12 7.02 32.90
N CYS A 678 -31.39 8.33 32.86
CA CYS A 678 -31.62 9.09 34.08
C CYS A 678 -32.37 10.40 33.78
N SER A 679 -33.32 10.68 34.65
CA SER A 679 -34.34 11.75 34.64
C SER A 679 -33.81 13.17 34.39
N LYS A 680 -34.57 13.95 33.58
CA LYS A 680 -34.49 15.42 33.50
C LYS A 680 -34.43 16.06 34.90
N PRO A 681 -33.64 17.14 35.10
CA PRO A 681 -34.28 18.45 35.06
C PRO A 681 -33.43 19.60 34.45
N LYS A 682 -34.18 20.44 33.73
CA LYS A 682 -34.14 21.90 33.61
C LYS A 682 -32.88 22.61 33.10
N CYS A 683 -33.05 23.19 31.92
CA CYS A 683 -32.38 24.38 31.41
C CYS A 683 -32.23 25.47 32.49
N ASN A 684 -31.08 26.12 32.49
CA ASN A 684 -31.01 27.58 32.43
C ASN A 684 -29.77 28.01 31.65
N SER A 685 -30.03 28.92 30.73
CA SER A 685 -29.17 29.55 29.75
C SER A 685 -28.17 30.52 30.36
N ALA A 686 -26.94 30.54 29.83
CA ALA A 686 -26.18 31.78 29.66
C ALA A 686 -25.08 31.61 28.59
N GLY A 687 -25.08 32.51 27.61
CA GLY A 687 -23.85 32.96 26.95
C GLY A 687 -23.44 32.26 25.66
N SER A 688 -24.09 32.64 24.56
CA SER A 688 -23.53 32.46 23.22
C SER A 688 -22.23 33.27 23.09
N SER A 689 -21.15 32.62 22.65
CA SER A 689 -20.09 33.27 21.89
C SER A 689 -19.83 32.43 20.64
N HIS A 690 -20.55 32.77 19.56
CA HIS A 690 -20.14 32.41 18.21
C HIS A 690 -18.75 33.00 17.97
N VAL A 691 -17.73 32.14 17.94
CA VAL A 691 -16.48 32.43 17.25
C VAL A 691 -16.49 31.57 16.00
N SER A 692 -16.50 32.25 14.88
CA SER A 692 -16.56 31.76 13.51
C SER A 692 -15.43 30.76 13.20
N LEU A 693 -15.83 29.53 12.88
CA LEU A 693 -15.00 28.52 12.22
C LEU A 693 -15.16 28.65 10.68
N GLU A 694 -14.92 29.86 10.16
CA GLU A 694 -14.89 30.14 8.71
C GLU A 694 -13.47 30.06 8.12
N ALA A 695 -12.48 29.57 8.88
CA ALA A 695 -11.08 29.54 8.44
C ALA A 695 -10.55 28.17 7.95
N GLU A 696 -11.35 27.09 7.98
CA GLU A 696 -10.87 25.75 7.59
C GLU A 696 -11.59 25.11 6.38
N ILE A 697 -12.56 25.80 5.76
CA ILE A 697 -13.32 25.24 4.61
C ILE A 697 -12.95 25.86 3.25
N SER A 698 -11.98 26.79 3.22
CA SER A 698 -11.54 27.44 1.96
C SER A 698 -10.26 26.85 1.32
N GLN A 699 -9.83 25.64 1.72
CA GLN A 699 -8.65 24.97 1.13
C GLN A 699 -8.93 23.66 0.38
N LEU A 700 -10.19 23.29 0.17
CA LEU A 700 -10.57 22.06 -0.55
C LEU A 700 -11.28 22.28 -1.91
N SER A 701 -11.34 23.51 -2.44
CA SER A 701 -11.90 23.77 -3.78
C SER A 701 -10.91 24.37 -4.80
N ALA A 702 -9.61 24.30 -4.54
CA ALA A 702 -8.60 24.64 -5.53
C ALA A 702 -7.38 23.71 -5.43
N ARG A 703 -7.54 22.48 -5.92
CA ARG A 703 -6.51 21.71 -6.63
C ARG A 703 -7.09 20.46 -7.26
#